data_AF-A0A0V0R525-F1
#
_entry.id   AF-A0A0V0R525-F1
#
_cell.length_a   1.000
_cell.length_b   1.000
_cell.length_c   1.000
_cell.angle_alpha   90.00
_cell.angle_beta   90.00
_cell.angle_gamma   90.00
#
_symmetry.space_group_name_H-M   'P 1'
#
loop_
_entity.id
_entity.type
_entity.pdbx_description
1 polymer ?
#
loop_
_entity_poly.entity_id
_entity_poly.type
_entity_poly.pdbx_seq_one_letter_code
_entity_poly.pdbx_strand_id
1 'polypeptide(L)'
;MQKFLSPQKELTIRRIIYTLPLIIFITVYFSLPSSNTQYDLIKMNQELGGKCLDGSAPSIYVKNSKYRTDKSKFIFFFKGGGWCYGYNQEQVLKECYKRSKTTSGSSDKLDDTKQLKGIFSAKKFDNPYFYDYTVVYVNYCDGAGHQGSRKEPLLYNGNKIWMRGQENVLTILDYAKQQLGMSQAEEVIIAGTSAGGLAASVWADYISQDLKNENPNINVFAVADAGYFLDHPTYDGKYVYQNKMKNLLALSNENTNYINNKCQQKYQNEPWKCMFQEYLLEFIETQIFISISSYDVWQIQNILGIKCLDGYGSQDLSNCNDRDMLFIDQYHDELQESIQNIQNKNSIISSWVISCPAHNFLRSAPSIYVKPFYQKTDKSKFIFWFEGGGWCYGETELETLQDCYKRSQEKRGSSNFRNQTMKMDGILSSDKNINPHFYDYTVIYLNYCDGTGYQGYVEEQISFDIYKSIWMRGKQNFLTSFKYAKEQMKMDQADTVIVSGTSAGGLAAFTWLDYIADDLKKINSNINVIGLPCAGLFLDYKSFLNDDYVYQNKMRNLLEISNFEQGYVNKDCQRANILSPWKCMFTQYLIDYIKTPVLMIQSSYDNWQIPNILEINCVKGTTDYTLNKCNLQELQYINQYHSEYTAKIQEILNKKQNVSAWLIACACHDFLNKKQFNSKDWEIPQFSRNTVSQVSKRFVDGENLPIHDVNEQFWPTNIPCSYVLKNKEPTFRDLIKENFLKVIGFLIEDTF
;
A
#
# COMPACT_ATOMS: atom_id res chain seq x y z
N MET A 1 48.70 34.48 41.04
CA MET A 1 47.78 35.17 40.11
C MET A 1 46.95 34.12 39.37
N GLN A 2 45.89 33.62 40.02
CA GLN A 2 44.82 32.86 39.36
C GLN A 2 43.78 33.88 38.86
N LYS A 3 43.51 33.91 37.56
CA LYS A 3 42.28 34.51 37.02
C LYS A 3 41.34 33.38 36.64
N PHE A 4 40.35 33.15 37.49
CA PHE A 4 39.20 32.30 37.22
C PHE A 4 38.41 32.86 36.04
N LEU A 5 38.29 32.08 34.96
CA LEU A 5 37.28 32.30 33.93
C LEU A 5 35.91 31.91 34.51
N SER A 6 34.88 32.72 34.24
CA SER A 6 33.56 32.54 34.84
C SER A 6 32.85 31.26 34.34
N PRO A 7 32.02 30.60 35.17
CA PRO A 7 31.35 29.34 34.85
C PRO A 7 30.47 29.37 33.58
N GLN A 8 30.01 30.56 33.17
CA GLN A 8 29.17 30.74 31.98
C GLN A 8 29.94 30.58 30.66
N LYS A 9 31.24 30.91 30.61
CA LYS A 9 32.03 30.77 29.38
C LYS A 9 32.40 29.31 29.09
N GLU A 10 32.62 28.50 30.12
CA GLU A 10 32.88 27.05 30.00
C GLU A 10 31.66 26.27 29.49
N LEU A 11 30.45 26.63 29.93
CA LEU A 11 29.20 26.04 29.45
C LEU A 11 28.88 26.38 27.98
N THR A 12 29.30 27.56 27.52
CA THR A 12 29.04 28.02 26.15
C THR A 12 29.97 27.32 25.15
N ILE A 13 31.24 27.13 25.52
CA ILE A 13 32.22 26.40 24.69
C ILE A 13 31.91 24.89 24.65
N ARG A 14 31.50 24.28 25.78
CA ARG A 14 31.03 22.88 25.79
C ARG A 14 29.76 22.70 24.94
N ARG A 15 28.79 23.62 24.99
CA ARG A 15 27.60 23.53 24.12
C ARG A 15 27.97 23.55 22.64
N ILE A 16 28.88 24.40 22.20
CA ILE A 16 29.30 24.50 20.78
C ILE A 16 30.04 23.23 20.32
N ILE A 17 30.89 22.65 21.17
CA ILE A 17 31.64 21.42 20.86
C ILE A 17 30.72 20.18 20.78
N TYR A 18 29.61 20.15 21.52
CA TYR A 18 28.64 19.05 21.46
C TYR A 18 27.46 19.29 20.50
N THR A 19 27.14 20.54 20.12
CA THR A 19 26.03 20.83 19.19
C THR A 19 26.46 20.81 17.73
N LEU A 20 27.69 21.19 17.37
CA LEU A 20 28.13 21.14 15.97
C LEU A 20 28.19 19.71 15.38
N PRO A 21 28.75 18.69 16.07
CA PRO A 21 28.73 17.31 15.58
C PRO A 21 27.31 16.75 15.54
N LEU A 22 26.45 17.15 16.49
CA LEU A 22 25.05 16.71 16.59
C LEU A 22 24.17 17.33 15.49
N ILE A 23 24.38 18.60 15.14
CA ILE A 23 23.65 19.27 14.05
C ILE A 23 24.12 18.75 12.69
N ILE A 24 25.41 18.41 12.53
CA ILE A 24 25.93 17.74 11.33
C ILE A 24 25.41 16.28 11.26
N PHE A 25 25.35 15.56 12.38
CA PHE A 25 24.72 14.22 12.44
C PHE A 25 23.21 14.29 12.13
N ILE A 26 22.49 15.28 12.65
CA ILE A 26 21.05 15.47 12.43
C ILE A 26 20.78 15.92 10.98
N THR A 27 21.56 16.82 10.40
CA THR A 27 21.33 17.24 9.01
C THR A 27 21.70 16.15 7.98
N VAL A 28 22.67 15.29 8.29
CA VAL A 28 23.02 14.12 7.45
C VAL A 28 22.05 12.94 7.67
N TYR A 29 21.45 12.76 8.84
CA TYR A 29 20.42 11.72 9.08
C TYR A 29 19.01 12.11 8.63
N PHE A 30 18.66 13.40 8.62
CA PHE A 30 17.32 13.88 8.23
C PHE A 30 17.15 14.14 6.72
N SER A 31 18.12 13.76 5.90
CA SER A 31 18.04 13.80 4.44
C SER A 31 18.13 12.41 3.80
N LEU A 32 17.52 11.40 4.43
CA LEU A 32 17.15 10.17 3.72
C LEU A 32 15.74 10.33 3.13
N PRO A 33 15.60 10.61 1.83
CA PRO A 33 14.29 10.63 1.20
C PRO A 33 13.63 9.26 1.38
N SER A 34 12.34 9.28 1.70
CA SER A 34 11.45 8.12 1.63
C SER A 34 11.27 7.58 0.20
N SER A 35 12.08 8.03 -0.77
CA SER A 35 11.99 7.60 -2.15
C SER A 35 12.36 6.13 -2.29
N ASN A 36 11.69 5.44 -3.21
CA ASN A 36 12.14 4.12 -3.65
C ASN A 36 13.51 4.29 -4.33
N THR A 37 14.15 3.18 -4.66
CA THR A 37 15.43 3.27 -5.35
C THR A 37 15.16 3.67 -6.78
N GLN A 38 15.71 4.81 -7.18
CA GLN A 38 15.55 5.34 -8.52
C GLN A 38 16.57 4.67 -9.44
N TYR A 39 16.11 4.32 -10.61
CA TYR A 39 16.91 3.76 -11.69
C TYR A 39 16.75 4.64 -12.91
N ASP A 40 17.82 4.79 -13.67
CA ASP A 40 17.86 5.58 -14.89
C ASP A 40 17.78 4.66 -16.11
N LEU A 41 17.00 5.06 -17.10
CA LEU A 41 16.85 4.33 -18.36
C LEU A 41 18.11 4.49 -19.20
N ILE A 42 18.65 3.37 -19.68
CA ILE A 42 19.73 3.34 -20.65
C ILE A 42 19.27 2.55 -21.87
N LYS A 43 19.29 3.20 -23.03
CA LYS A 43 18.99 2.57 -24.32
C LYS A 43 20.29 2.12 -24.99
N MET A 44 20.29 0.90 -25.52
CA MET A 44 21.45 0.32 -26.18
C MET A 44 21.67 0.91 -27.58
N ASN A 45 22.90 0.80 -28.10
CA ASN A 45 23.17 1.15 -29.49
C ASN A 45 22.54 0.09 -30.43
N GLN A 46 21.63 0.54 -31.31
CA GLN A 46 20.94 -0.33 -32.27
C GLN A 46 21.84 -0.85 -33.39
N GLU A 47 23.00 -0.24 -33.61
CA GLU A 47 24.00 -0.70 -34.58
C GLU A 47 24.54 -2.10 -34.22
N LEU A 48 24.42 -2.49 -32.95
CA LEU A 48 24.75 -3.84 -32.45
C LEU A 48 23.65 -4.88 -32.72
N GLY A 49 22.59 -4.49 -33.43
CA GLY A 49 21.56 -5.39 -33.95
C GLY A 49 20.35 -5.61 -33.03
N GLY A 50 20.42 -5.23 -31.76
CA GLY A 50 19.28 -5.31 -30.84
C GLY A 50 18.12 -4.37 -31.23
N LYS A 51 16.89 -4.90 -31.23
CA LYS A 51 15.64 -4.17 -31.53
C LYS A 51 14.46 -4.70 -30.71
N CYS A 52 13.67 -3.81 -30.14
CA CYS A 52 12.34 -4.12 -29.62
C CYS A 52 11.35 -4.43 -30.74
N LEU A 53 10.16 -4.96 -30.43
CA LEU A 53 9.14 -5.32 -31.43
C LEU A 53 8.84 -4.20 -32.43
N ASP A 54 8.78 -2.94 -31.98
CA ASP A 54 8.52 -1.76 -32.82
C ASP A 54 9.76 -1.21 -33.56
N GLY A 55 10.94 -1.77 -33.28
CA GLY A 55 12.21 -1.32 -33.83
C GLY A 55 12.94 -0.29 -32.98
N SER A 56 12.44 0.09 -31.80
CA SER A 56 13.18 0.90 -30.81
C SER A 56 14.33 0.11 -30.18
N ALA A 57 15.26 0.79 -29.51
CA ALA A 57 16.46 0.16 -28.94
C ALA A 57 16.10 -0.70 -27.71
N PRO A 58 16.73 -1.87 -27.49
CA PRO A 58 16.60 -2.54 -26.22
C PRO A 58 17.17 -1.66 -25.11
N SER A 59 16.69 -1.86 -23.88
CA SER A 59 17.03 -0.96 -22.79
C SER A 59 17.14 -1.67 -21.46
N ILE A 60 17.82 -1.01 -20.53
CA ILE A 60 17.93 -1.40 -19.14
C ILE A 60 17.58 -0.23 -18.25
N TYR A 61 17.16 -0.54 -17.03
CA TYR A 61 17.22 0.41 -15.92
C TYR A 61 18.44 0.07 -15.07
N VAL A 62 19.30 1.07 -14.80
CA VAL A 62 20.46 0.92 -13.90
C VAL A 62 20.25 1.79 -12.67
N LYS A 63 20.65 1.28 -11.51
CA LYS A 63 20.54 1.99 -10.23
C LYS A 63 21.23 3.36 -10.36
N ASN A 64 20.52 4.44 -10.05
CA ASN A 64 21.00 5.81 -10.25
C ASN A 64 22.33 6.03 -9.49
N SER A 65 23.25 6.78 -10.10
CA SER A 65 24.62 6.99 -9.60
C SER A 65 24.71 7.63 -8.21
N LYS A 66 23.63 8.25 -7.72
CA LYS A 66 23.53 8.76 -6.35
C LYS A 66 23.54 7.66 -5.28
N TYR A 67 23.24 6.42 -5.64
CA TYR A 67 23.26 5.29 -4.71
C TYR A 67 24.62 4.57 -4.80
N ARG A 68 25.23 4.32 -3.63
CA ARG A 68 26.47 3.55 -3.56
C ARG A 68 26.21 2.09 -3.92
N THR A 69 26.96 1.55 -4.87
CA THR A 69 27.02 0.12 -5.17
C THR A 69 28.41 -0.44 -4.94
N ASP A 70 28.48 -1.72 -4.59
CA ASP A 70 29.66 -2.55 -4.68
C ASP A 70 29.83 -2.95 -6.15
N LYS A 71 30.93 -2.48 -6.77
CA LYS A 71 31.24 -2.77 -8.17
C LYS A 71 31.70 -4.20 -8.40
N SER A 72 31.90 -4.98 -7.34
CA SER A 72 32.23 -6.41 -7.43
C SER A 72 30.99 -7.31 -7.44
N LYS A 73 29.78 -6.77 -7.26
CA LYS A 73 28.54 -7.55 -7.10
C LYS A 73 27.43 -7.06 -8.01
N PHE A 74 26.87 -7.96 -8.80
CA PHE A 74 25.82 -7.63 -9.77
C PHE A 74 24.56 -8.48 -9.63
N ILE A 75 23.42 -7.88 -9.94
CA ILE A 75 22.20 -8.59 -10.30
C ILE A 75 21.86 -8.23 -11.74
N PHE A 76 21.87 -9.22 -12.61
CA PHE A 76 21.38 -9.13 -13.98
C PHE A 76 19.94 -9.66 -14.03
N PHE A 77 18.96 -8.77 -13.98
CA PHE A 77 17.55 -9.11 -13.76
C PHE A 77 16.71 -9.02 -15.02
N PHE A 78 16.14 -10.13 -15.48
CA PHE A 78 15.18 -10.21 -16.57
C PHE A 78 13.76 -9.84 -16.09
N LYS A 79 13.23 -8.71 -16.56
CA LYS A 79 11.82 -8.34 -16.34
C LYS A 79 10.88 -9.38 -16.97
N GLY A 80 9.80 -9.74 -16.26
CA GLY A 80 8.69 -10.51 -16.83
C GLY A 80 7.78 -9.69 -17.77
N GLY A 81 7.09 -10.37 -18.68
CA GLY A 81 6.21 -9.69 -19.64
C GLY A 81 5.19 -10.58 -20.35
N GLY A 82 5.16 -11.88 -20.09
CA GLY A 82 4.39 -12.84 -20.89
C GLY A 82 5.01 -13.05 -22.27
N TRP A 83 4.21 -13.43 -23.26
CA TRP A 83 4.64 -13.68 -24.63
C TRP A 83 3.56 -13.25 -25.63
N CYS A 84 3.91 -13.10 -26.91
CA CYS A 84 2.93 -13.04 -27.99
C CYS A 84 2.33 -14.44 -28.20
N TYR A 85 1.10 -14.67 -27.75
CA TYR A 85 0.45 -15.95 -27.90
C TYR A 85 -0.65 -15.96 -28.96
N GLY A 86 -0.77 -17.09 -29.64
CA GLY A 86 -1.80 -17.36 -30.64
C GLY A 86 -1.91 -18.84 -30.95
N TYR A 87 -3.10 -19.27 -31.36
CA TYR A 87 -3.34 -20.66 -31.77
C TYR A 87 -2.68 -20.99 -33.12
N ASN A 88 -2.24 -19.98 -33.84
CA ASN A 88 -1.44 -20.07 -35.06
C ASN A 88 -0.49 -18.88 -35.18
N GLN A 89 0.44 -18.92 -36.15
CA GLN A 89 1.46 -17.89 -36.33
C GLN A 89 0.89 -16.51 -36.70
N GLU A 90 -0.24 -16.44 -37.42
CA GLU A 90 -0.89 -15.16 -37.75
C GLU A 90 -1.42 -14.47 -36.49
N GLN A 91 -2.06 -15.21 -35.59
CA GLN A 91 -2.53 -14.69 -34.31
C GLN A 91 -1.36 -14.25 -33.42
N VAL A 92 -0.27 -15.02 -33.39
CA VAL A 92 0.97 -14.63 -32.70
C VAL A 92 1.49 -13.29 -33.24
N LEU A 93 1.59 -13.16 -34.57
CA LEU A 93 2.07 -11.93 -35.21
C LEU A 93 1.16 -10.73 -34.89
N LYS A 94 -0.15 -10.92 -34.94
CA LYS A 94 -1.13 -9.90 -34.56
C LYS A 94 -0.95 -9.47 -33.11
N GLU A 95 -0.68 -10.41 -32.21
CA GLU A 95 -0.47 -10.10 -30.79
C GLU A 95 0.85 -9.36 -30.56
N CYS A 96 1.93 -9.77 -31.23
CA CYS A 96 3.18 -9.00 -31.23
C CYS A 96 3.00 -7.59 -31.78
N TYR A 97 2.22 -7.43 -32.86
CA TYR A 97 1.89 -6.11 -33.40
C TYR A 97 1.10 -5.23 -32.41
N LYS A 98 0.18 -5.80 -31.63
CA LYS A 98 -0.48 -5.03 -30.55
C LYS A 98 0.52 -4.65 -29.47
N ARG A 99 1.38 -5.57 -29.06
CA ARG A 99 2.36 -5.35 -27.99
C ARG A 99 3.43 -4.33 -28.36
N SER A 100 3.84 -4.25 -29.63
CA SER A 100 4.75 -3.20 -30.13
C SER A 100 4.20 -1.79 -29.89
N LYS A 101 2.87 -1.67 -29.73
CA LYS A 101 2.22 -0.40 -29.38
C LYS A 101 2.28 -0.06 -27.88
N THR A 102 2.90 -0.87 -27.04
CA THR A 102 2.93 -0.71 -25.58
C THR A 102 4.36 -0.72 -25.02
N THR A 103 4.52 -0.47 -23.72
CA THR A 103 5.80 -0.59 -22.99
C THR A 103 6.38 -2.01 -22.97
N SER A 104 5.61 -3.02 -23.37
CA SER A 104 6.04 -4.41 -23.46
C SER A 104 6.58 -4.80 -24.84
N GLY A 105 6.62 -3.84 -25.78
CA GLY A 105 7.16 -4.02 -27.12
C GLY A 105 7.94 -2.81 -27.65
N SER A 106 8.16 -1.78 -26.82
CA SER A 106 8.80 -0.53 -27.20
C SER A 106 9.50 0.11 -26.00
N SER A 107 10.77 0.50 -26.15
CA SER A 107 11.48 1.28 -25.13
C SER A 107 11.20 2.77 -25.22
N ASP A 108 10.64 3.26 -26.32
CA ASP A 108 10.26 4.68 -26.49
C ASP A 108 9.03 5.07 -25.67
N LYS A 109 8.37 4.08 -25.06
CA LYS A 109 7.20 4.25 -24.20
C LYS A 109 7.53 4.13 -22.72
N LEU A 110 8.80 3.87 -22.39
CA LEU A 110 9.27 3.79 -21.02
C LEU A 110 9.64 5.17 -20.50
N ASP A 111 9.38 5.41 -19.21
CA ASP A 111 9.83 6.62 -18.53
C ASP A 111 11.35 6.63 -18.40
N ASP A 112 11.96 7.82 -18.44
CA ASP A 112 13.42 7.98 -18.29
C ASP A 112 13.95 7.50 -16.93
N THR A 113 13.06 7.42 -15.93
CA THR A 113 13.41 6.90 -14.61
C THR A 113 12.37 5.92 -14.10
N LYS A 114 12.81 4.98 -13.25
CA LYS A 114 11.94 4.00 -12.61
C LYS A 114 12.26 3.86 -11.14
N GLN A 115 11.22 3.70 -10.33
CA GLN A 115 11.31 3.53 -8.90
C GLN A 115 11.11 2.04 -8.57
N LEU A 116 12.17 1.35 -8.10
CA LEU A 116 12.16 -0.08 -7.77
C LEU A 116 12.34 -0.34 -6.26
N LYS A 117 11.89 -1.52 -5.79
CA LYS A 117 11.80 -1.96 -4.38
C LYS A 117 12.24 -3.42 -4.22
N GLY A 118 12.14 -3.95 -3.00
CA GLY A 118 12.48 -5.35 -2.70
C GLY A 118 13.96 -5.60 -2.91
N ILE A 119 14.31 -6.68 -3.62
CA ILE A 119 15.70 -7.02 -3.99
C ILE A 119 16.42 -5.93 -4.80
N PHE A 120 15.71 -4.93 -5.33
CA PHE A 120 16.28 -3.78 -6.04
C PHE A 120 16.49 -2.55 -5.15
N SER A 121 16.04 -2.57 -3.90
CA SER A 121 16.21 -1.42 -3.01
C SER A 121 17.68 -1.24 -2.65
N ALA A 122 18.19 -0.01 -2.74
CA ALA A 122 19.50 0.41 -2.23
C ALA A 122 19.50 0.60 -0.70
N LYS A 123 18.36 0.42 -0.04
CA LYS A 123 18.24 0.51 1.42
C LYS A 123 18.51 -0.86 2.00
N LYS A 124 19.59 -0.99 2.79
CA LYS A 124 19.94 -2.21 3.53
C LYS A 124 18.77 -2.73 4.38
N PHE A 125 17.90 -1.85 4.85
CA PHE A 125 16.76 -2.28 5.64
C PHE A 125 15.67 -2.99 4.83
N ASP A 126 15.41 -2.55 3.60
CA ASP A 126 14.47 -3.22 2.67
C ASP A 126 15.09 -4.46 2.02
N ASN A 127 16.41 -4.42 1.83
CA ASN A 127 17.17 -5.38 1.05
C ASN A 127 18.47 -5.73 1.81
N PRO A 128 18.39 -6.49 2.91
CA PRO A 128 19.51 -6.69 3.83
C PRO A 128 20.75 -7.31 3.19
N TYR A 129 20.54 -8.11 2.14
CA TYR A 129 21.60 -8.89 1.53
C TYR A 129 22.10 -8.30 0.21
N PHE A 130 21.24 -7.63 -0.57
CA PHE A 130 21.59 -7.20 -1.93
C PHE A 130 21.55 -5.68 -2.16
N TYR A 131 21.39 -4.87 -1.11
CA TYR A 131 21.17 -3.43 -1.25
C TYR A 131 22.28 -2.70 -2.01
N ASP A 132 23.52 -3.14 -1.83
CA ASP A 132 24.71 -2.58 -2.46
C ASP A 132 25.03 -3.22 -3.82
N TYR A 133 24.27 -4.20 -4.30
CA TYR A 133 24.54 -4.80 -5.62
C TYR A 133 24.28 -3.78 -6.73
N THR A 134 25.11 -3.82 -7.78
CA THR A 134 24.83 -3.14 -9.04
C THR A 134 23.73 -3.90 -9.77
N VAL A 135 22.61 -3.25 -10.04
CA VAL A 135 21.45 -3.91 -10.65
C VAL A 135 21.29 -3.46 -12.10
N VAL A 136 21.38 -4.43 -13.01
CA VAL A 136 21.06 -4.30 -14.44
C VAL A 136 19.66 -4.87 -14.64
N TYR A 137 18.66 -4.00 -14.62
CA TYR A 137 17.26 -4.40 -14.79
C TYR A 137 16.89 -4.38 -16.27
N VAL A 138 16.90 -5.56 -16.90
CA VAL A 138 16.65 -5.76 -18.33
C VAL A 138 15.18 -5.51 -18.66
N ASN A 139 14.89 -4.48 -19.45
CA ASN A 139 13.53 -4.18 -19.86
C ASN A 139 13.02 -5.19 -20.88
N TYR A 140 11.78 -5.62 -20.69
CA TYR A 140 11.09 -6.54 -21.59
C TYR A 140 10.52 -5.76 -22.79
N CYS A 141 10.91 -6.13 -24.02
CA CYS A 141 10.35 -5.50 -25.22
C CYS A 141 10.32 -6.39 -26.48
N ASP A 142 10.66 -7.68 -26.38
CA ASP A 142 10.80 -8.60 -27.51
C ASP A 142 9.55 -9.47 -27.76
N GLY A 143 8.67 -9.61 -26.76
CA GLY A 143 7.45 -10.41 -26.90
C GLY A 143 7.65 -11.93 -26.95
N ALA A 144 8.88 -12.42 -26.85
CA ALA A 144 9.24 -13.83 -26.94
C ALA A 144 9.98 -14.36 -25.70
N GLY A 145 9.94 -13.64 -24.58
CA GLY A 145 10.53 -14.12 -23.32
C GLY A 145 12.05 -13.93 -23.28
N HIS A 146 12.55 -12.83 -23.84
CA HIS A 146 13.98 -12.58 -24.05
C HIS A 146 14.61 -13.61 -25.02
N GLN A 147 13.85 -14.01 -26.04
CA GLN A 147 14.24 -14.94 -27.10
C GLN A 147 13.89 -14.38 -28.48
N GLY A 148 14.29 -15.07 -29.54
CA GLY A 148 14.11 -14.62 -30.92
C GLY A 148 15.42 -14.15 -31.53
N SER A 149 15.78 -14.73 -32.66
CA SER A 149 17.02 -14.50 -33.40
C SER A 149 16.75 -14.10 -34.85
N ARG A 150 15.52 -13.66 -35.13
CA ARG A 150 15.07 -13.44 -36.50
C ARG A 150 15.75 -12.21 -37.08
N LYS A 151 16.58 -12.39 -38.10
CA LYS A 151 17.36 -11.30 -38.68
C LYS A 151 16.47 -10.22 -39.30
N GLU A 152 15.51 -10.63 -40.13
CA GLU A 152 14.60 -9.72 -40.85
C GLU A 152 13.27 -9.54 -40.09
N PRO A 153 12.66 -8.34 -40.15
CA PRO A 153 11.39 -8.09 -39.49
C PRO A 153 10.23 -8.79 -40.22
N LEU A 154 9.23 -9.17 -39.46
CA LEU A 154 7.94 -9.58 -39.99
C LEU A 154 7.11 -8.36 -40.39
N LEU A 155 6.23 -8.53 -41.38
CA LEU A 155 5.31 -7.48 -41.80
C LEU A 155 3.89 -7.80 -41.35
N TYR A 156 3.25 -6.88 -40.62
CA TYR A 156 1.84 -6.95 -40.28
C TYR A 156 1.18 -5.60 -40.51
N ASN A 157 0.17 -5.55 -41.38
CA ASN A 157 -0.51 -4.31 -41.79
C ASN A 157 0.47 -3.19 -42.18
N GLY A 158 1.50 -3.52 -42.96
CA GLY A 158 2.55 -2.58 -43.39
C GLY A 158 3.56 -2.17 -42.32
N ASN A 159 3.44 -2.66 -41.08
CA ASN A 159 4.36 -2.36 -39.99
C ASN A 159 5.40 -3.47 -39.82
N LYS A 160 6.64 -3.09 -39.55
CA LYS A 160 7.74 -4.02 -39.24
C LYS A 160 7.66 -4.46 -37.78
N ILE A 161 7.75 -5.77 -37.54
CA ILE A 161 7.78 -6.40 -36.23
C ILE A 161 9.06 -7.20 -36.08
N TRP A 162 9.91 -6.79 -35.14
CA TRP A 162 11.23 -7.39 -34.92
C TRP A 162 11.20 -8.44 -33.82
N MET A 163 11.74 -9.63 -34.08
CA MET A 163 11.83 -10.72 -33.10
C MET A 163 13.30 -10.97 -32.73
N ARG A 164 13.89 -10.05 -31.97
CA ARG A 164 15.34 -9.95 -31.71
C ARG A 164 15.71 -10.14 -30.23
N GLY A 165 14.94 -10.89 -29.45
CA GLY A 165 15.18 -11.01 -28.01
C GLY A 165 16.58 -11.56 -27.68
N GLN A 166 17.16 -12.45 -28.50
CA GLN A 166 18.54 -12.90 -28.31
C GLN A 166 19.55 -11.78 -28.52
N GLU A 167 19.48 -11.04 -29.62
CA GLU A 167 20.40 -9.92 -29.85
C GLU A 167 20.19 -8.79 -28.83
N ASN A 168 18.97 -8.61 -28.32
CA ASN A 168 18.69 -7.68 -27.23
C ASN A 168 19.47 -8.06 -25.97
N VAL A 169 19.42 -9.34 -25.57
CA VAL A 169 20.16 -9.81 -24.39
C VAL A 169 21.68 -9.71 -24.59
N LEU A 170 22.19 -10.13 -25.75
CA LEU A 170 23.62 -10.05 -26.06
C LEU A 170 24.14 -8.61 -26.02
N THR A 171 23.41 -7.67 -26.66
CA THR A 171 23.79 -6.24 -26.65
C THR A 171 23.80 -5.66 -25.23
N ILE A 172 22.83 -6.06 -24.41
CA ILE A 172 22.74 -5.61 -23.01
C ILE A 172 23.86 -6.24 -22.16
N LEU A 173 24.18 -7.52 -22.38
CA LEU A 173 25.28 -8.22 -21.70
C LEU A 173 26.62 -7.54 -22.01
N ASP A 174 26.89 -7.23 -23.27
CA ASP A 174 28.09 -6.49 -23.69
C ASP A 174 28.17 -5.12 -23.02
N TYR A 175 27.05 -4.38 -22.97
CA TYR A 175 26.99 -3.10 -22.27
C TYR A 175 27.28 -3.26 -20.77
N ALA A 176 26.67 -4.24 -20.10
CA ALA A 176 26.88 -4.50 -18.69
C ALA A 176 28.35 -4.87 -18.39
N LYS A 177 28.97 -5.68 -19.24
CA LYS A 177 30.38 -6.06 -19.11
C LYS A 177 31.31 -4.87 -19.32
N GLN A 178 31.17 -4.17 -20.45
CA GLN A 178 32.12 -3.15 -20.88
C GLN A 178 31.92 -1.80 -20.17
N GLN A 179 30.66 -1.37 -20.00
CA GLN A 179 30.34 -0.03 -19.51
C GLN A 179 30.07 -0.01 -18.01
N LEU A 180 29.54 -1.11 -17.44
CA LEU A 180 29.29 -1.20 -16.00
C LEU A 180 30.36 -2.02 -15.26
N GLY A 181 31.24 -2.73 -15.97
CA GLY A 181 32.34 -3.50 -15.39
C GLY A 181 31.94 -4.88 -14.88
N MET A 182 30.81 -5.44 -15.34
CA MET A 182 30.28 -6.71 -14.82
C MET A 182 31.23 -7.90 -15.04
N SER A 183 32.10 -7.88 -16.07
CA SER A 183 33.07 -8.96 -16.29
C SER A 183 34.21 -9.01 -15.27
N GLN A 184 34.41 -7.93 -14.52
CA GLN A 184 35.40 -7.83 -13.45
C GLN A 184 34.79 -8.09 -12.06
N ALA A 185 33.52 -8.45 -11.99
CA ALA A 185 32.83 -8.70 -10.73
C ALA A 185 33.36 -9.97 -10.04
N GLU A 186 33.22 -10.04 -8.72
CA GLU A 186 33.44 -11.24 -7.94
C GLU A 186 32.19 -12.13 -7.95
N GLU A 187 30.99 -11.52 -8.02
CA GLU A 187 29.71 -12.23 -7.99
C GLU A 187 28.67 -11.61 -8.92
N VAL A 188 27.96 -12.47 -9.67
CA VAL A 188 26.82 -12.09 -10.52
C VAL A 188 25.64 -13.02 -10.27
N ILE A 189 24.49 -12.43 -9.95
CA ILE A 189 23.21 -13.14 -9.84
C ILE A 189 22.39 -12.87 -11.10
N ILE A 190 22.13 -13.91 -11.88
CA ILE A 190 21.23 -13.89 -13.04
C ILE A 190 19.83 -14.20 -12.52
N ALA A 191 18.94 -13.22 -12.51
CA ALA A 191 17.64 -13.37 -11.89
C ALA A 191 16.52 -12.98 -12.85
N GLY A 192 15.29 -13.41 -12.57
CA GLY A 192 14.13 -12.94 -13.31
C GLY A 192 12.82 -13.45 -12.72
N THR A 193 11.70 -12.84 -13.16
CA THR A 193 10.34 -13.21 -12.70
C THR A 193 9.43 -13.58 -13.87
N SER A 194 8.57 -14.60 -13.72
CA SER A 194 7.63 -15.08 -14.75
C SER A 194 8.37 -15.44 -16.05
N ALA A 195 7.99 -14.87 -17.20
CA ALA A 195 8.75 -15.03 -18.47
C ALA A 195 10.24 -14.65 -18.33
N GLY A 196 10.58 -13.71 -17.44
CA GLY A 196 11.96 -13.37 -17.11
C GLY A 196 12.65 -14.43 -16.22
N GLY A 197 11.91 -15.15 -15.38
CA GLY A 197 12.44 -16.27 -14.59
C GLY A 197 12.78 -17.46 -15.48
N LEU A 198 11.98 -17.71 -16.52
CA LEU A 198 12.36 -18.62 -17.61
C LEU A 198 13.61 -18.13 -18.34
N ALA A 199 13.67 -16.86 -18.71
CA ALA A 199 14.86 -16.29 -19.35
C ALA A 199 16.12 -16.44 -18.48
N ALA A 200 16.03 -16.22 -17.17
CA ALA A 200 17.15 -16.43 -16.25
C ALA A 200 17.67 -17.87 -16.30
N SER A 201 16.77 -18.86 -16.42
CA SER A 201 17.14 -20.28 -16.56
C SER A 201 17.80 -20.55 -17.92
N VAL A 202 17.22 -20.02 -19.01
CA VAL A 202 17.70 -20.24 -20.38
C VAL A 202 19.07 -19.62 -20.63
N TRP A 203 19.32 -18.43 -20.08
CA TRP A 203 20.55 -17.67 -20.30
C TRP A 203 21.66 -17.95 -19.27
N ALA A 204 21.35 -18.66 -18.18
CA ALA A 204 22.26 -18.86 -17.05
C ALA A 204 23.66 -19.32 -17.47
N ASP A 205 23.74 -20.45 -18.19
CA ASP A 205 25.01 -21.07 -18.56
C ASP A 205 25.78 -20.22 -19.57
N TYR A 206 25.10 -19.62 -20.54
CA TYR A 206 25.74 -18.76 -21.53
C TYR A 206 26.41 -17.55 -20.85
N ILE A 207 25.66 -16.82 -20.01
CA ILE A 207 26.19 -15.67 -19.29
C ILE A 207 27.29 -16.11 -18.32
N SER A 208 27.13 -17.24 -17.63
CA SER A 208 28.17 -17.77 -16.72
C SER A 208 29.46 -18.07 -17.45
N GLN A 209 29.39 -18.77 -18.58
CA GLN A 209 30.57 -19.14 -19.39
C GLN A 209 31.22 -17.90 -20.01
N ASP A 210 30.43 -16.99 -20.57
CA ASP A 210 30.92 -15.73 -21.15
C ASP A 210 31.67 -14.86 -20.12
N LEU A 211 31.13 -14.73 -18.90
CA LEU A 211 31.81 -14.02 -17.82
C LEU A 211 33.08 -14.76 -17.34
N LYS A 212 33.03 -16.09 -17.20
CA LYS A 212 34.18 -16.90 -16.76
C LYS A 212 35.33 -16.91 -17.76
N ASN A 213 35.06 -16.71 -19.05
CA ASN A 213 36.09 -16.57 -20.07
C ASN A 213 36.94 -15.30 -19.86
N GLU A 214 36.36 -14.25 -19.28
CA GLU A 214 37.08 -13.01 -18.94
C GLU A 214 37.62 -13.01 -17.50
N ASN A 215 36.85 -13.56 -16.56
CA ASN A 215 37.25 -13.70 -15.16
C ASN A 215 36.97 -15.13 -14.66
N PRO A 216 37.97 -16.04 -14.70
CA PRO A 216 37.80 -17.43 -14.29
C PRO A 216 37.38 -17.64 -12.83
N ASN A 217 37.55 -16.62 -11.97
CA ASN A 217 37.24 -16.68 -10.54
C ASN A 217 35.85 -16.12 -10.18
N ILE A 218 35.06 -15.68 -11.17
CA ILE A 218 33.74 -15.09 -10.92
C ILE A 218 32.73 -16.15 -10.45
N ASN A 219 32.01 -15.83 -9.37
CA ASN A 219 30.88 -16.63 -8.91
C ASN A 219 29.61 -16.21 -9.64
N VAL A 220 28.89 -17.16 -10.23
CA VAL A 220 27.65 -16.89 -10.96
C VAL A 220 26.56 -17.83 -10.47
N PHE A 221 25.43 -17.24 -10.09
CA PHE A 221 24.24 -17.96 -9.62
C PHE A 221 23.02 -17.52 -10.42
N ALA A 222 22.03 -18.41 -10.55
CA ALA A 222 20.78 -18.12 -11.21
C ALA A 222 19.59 -18.17 -10.22
N VAL A 223 18.59 -17.30 -10.42
CA VAL A 223 17.34 -17.28 -9.65
C VAL A 223 16.15 -17.17 -10.61
N ALA A 224 15.28 -18.17 -10.59
CA ALA A 224 14.06 -18.20 -11.40
C ALA A 224 12.82 -18.06 -10.51
N ASP A 225 12.30 -16.84 -10.38
CA ASP A 225 11.04 -16.57 -9.67
C ASP A 225 9.85 -16.76 -10.61
N ALA A 226 8.90 -17.62 -10.22
CA ALA A 226 7.72 -18.01 -11.01
C ALA A 226 8.04 -18.36 -12.47
N GLY A 227 9.25 -18.88 -12.70
CA GLY A 227 9.75 -19.16 -14.04
C GLY A 227 9.36 -20.55 -14.53
N TYR A 228 9.12 -21.50 -13.63
CA TYR A 228 8.94 -22.92 -13.94
C TYR A 228 7.56 -23.19 -14.52
N PHE A 229 7.48 -23.26 -15.85
CA PHE A 229 6.23 -23.59 -16.57
C PHE A 229 6.20 -25.09 -16.89
N LEU A 230 5.18 -25.79 -16.39
CA LEU A 230 5.02 -27.24 -16.62
C LEU A 230 4.35 -27.51 -17.99
N ASP A 231 4.89 -28.43 -18.77
CA ASP A 231 4.34 -28.93 -20.04
C ASP A 231 3.18 -29.89 -19.77
N HIS A 232 2.04 -29.30 -19.42
CA HIS A 232 0.86 -30.02 -18.98
C HIS A 232 -0.32 -29.75 -19.93
N PRO A 233 -1.18 -30.75 -20.22
CA PRO A 233 -2.42 -30.51 -20.95
C PRO A 233 -3.38 -29.65 -20.14
N THR A 234 -4.30 -28.98 -20.82
CA THR A 234 -5.48 -28.40 -20.20
C THR A 234 -6.34 -29.50 -19.55
N TYR A 235 -7.28 -29.07 -18.73
CA TYR A 235 -8.30 -29.92 -18.13
C TYR A 235 -9.09 -30.79 -19.15
N ASP A 236 -9.24 -30.34 -20.39
CA ASP A 236 -9.85 -31.12 -21.48
C ASP A 236 -8.84 -31.95 -22.31
N GLY A 237 -7.63 -32.15 -21.80
CA GLY A 237 -6.60 -33.02 -22.39
C GLY A 237 -5.82 -32.42 -23.56
N LYS A 238 -5.84 -31.08 -23.74
CA LYS A 238 -5.20 -30.42 -24.89
C LYS A 238 -3.95 -29.65 -24.47
N TYR A 239 -2.87 -29.82 -25.21
CA TYR A 239 -1.64 -29.08 -24.97
C TYR A 239 -1.68 -27.64 -25.54
N VAL A 240 -2.53 -26.78 -24.98
CA VAL A 240 -2.77 -25.42 -25.47
C VAL A 240 -1.55 -24.52 -25.29
N TYR A 241 -0.96 -24.49 -24.09
CA TYR A 241 0.21 -23.66 -23.80
C TYR A 241 1.43 -24.08 -24.64
N GLN A 242 1.73 -25.39 -24.68
CA GLN A 242 2.76 -25.98 -25.53
C GLN A 242 2.60 -25.56 -27.00
N ASN A 243 1.39 -25.67 -27.57
CA ASN A 243 1.14 -25.32 -28.96
C ASN A 243 1.30 -23.82 -29.23
N LYS A 244 0.86 -22.96 -28.30
CA LYS A 244 1.10 -21.51 -28.37
C LYS A 244 2.60 -21.19 -28.34
N MET A 245 3.39 -21.88 -27.51
CA MET A 245 4.84 -21.73 -27.46
C MET A 245 5.50 -22.19 -28.76
N LYS A 246 5.11 -23.35 -29.30
CA LYS A 246 5.57 -23.85 -30.61
C LYS A 246 5.32 -22.84 -31.73
N ASN A 247 4.11 -22.25 -31.79
CA ASN A 247 3.77 -21.23 -32.78
C ASN A 247 4.62 -19.97 -32.65
N LEU A 248 4.88 -19.52 -31.42
CA LEU A 248 5.72 -18.38 -31.16
C LEU A 248 7.17 -18.62 -31.58
N LEU A 249 7.74 -19.76 -31.18
CA LEU A 249 9.13 -20.11 -31.50
C LEU A 249 9.36 -20.29 -33.00
N ALA A 250 8.39 -20.86 -33.71
CA ALA A 250 8.42 -20.97 -35.17
C ALA A 250 8.45 -19.59 -35.85
N LEU A 251 7.91 -18.56 -35.20
CA LEU A 251 7.87 -17.19 -35.69
C LEU A 251 9.07 -16.36 -35.22
N SER A 252 9.60 -16.61 -34.01
CA SER A 252 10.69 -15.83 -33.42
C SER A 252 12.08 -16.30 -33.83
N ASN A 253 12.26 -17.58 -34.17
CA ASN A 253 13.57 -18.19 -34.41
C ASN A 253 13.67 -18.65 -35.88
N GLU A 254 14.40 -17.90 -36.71
CA GLU A 254 14.72 -18.31 -38.09
C GLU A 254 16.06 -19.06 -38.09
N ASN A 255 16.03 -20.39 -38.25
CA ASN A 255 17.19 -21.31 -38.18
C ASN A 255 17.82 -21.49 -36.79
N THR A 256 16.99 -21.96 -35.84
CA THR A 256 17.26 -22.48 -34.48
C THR A 256 18.71 -22.46 -33.96
N ASN A 257 19.04 -21.44 -33.18
CA ASN A 257 20.00 -21.59 -32.08
C ASN A 257 19.27 -21.24 -30.78
N TYR A 258 18.92 -22.26 -30.01
CA TYR A 258 18.49 -22.08 -28.63
C TYR A 258 19.74 -21.91 -27.78
N ILE A 259 19.69 -21.09 -26.74
CA ILE A 259 20.89 -20.71 -25.99
C ILE A 259 21.54 -21.90 -25.27
N ASN A 260 20.75 -22.84 -24.74
CA ASN A 260 21.28 -24.05 -24.14
C ASN A 260 21.52 -25.14 -25.21
N ASN A 261 22.76 -25.21 -25.69
CA ASN A 261 23.18 -26.16 -26.73
C ASN A 261 22.98 -27.63 -26.34
N LYS A 262 23.18 -27.99 -25.06
CA LYS A 262 23.03 -29.39 -24.61
C LYS A 262 21.57 -29.84 -24.66
N CYS A 263 20.66 -29.00 -24.18
CA CYS A 263 19.23 -29.24 -24.30
C CYS A 263 18.81 -29.34 -25.77
N GLN A 264 19.29 -28.41 -26.62
CA GLN A 264 18.98 -28.43 -28.05
C GLN A 264 19.49 -29.70 -28.73
N GLN A 265 20.70 -30.17 -28.40
CA GLN A 265 21.25 -31.42 -28.93
C GLN A 265 20.42 -32.63 -28.51
N LYS A 266 19.97 -32.69 -27.25
CA LYS A 266 19.08 -33.77 -26.77
C LYS A 266 17.74 -33.76 -27.50
N TYR A 267 17.13 -32.59 -27.65
CA TYR A 267 15.81 -32.40 -28.22
C TYR A 267 15.86 -31.79 -29.62
N GLN A 268 16.80 -32.22 -30.46
CA GLN A 268 17.02 -31.66 -31.80
C GLN A 268 15.76 -31.61 -32.69
N ASN A 269 14.86 -32.59 -32.52
CA ASN A 269 13.59 -32.68 -33.28
C ASN A 269 12.43 -31.96 -32.58
N GLU A 270 12.60 -31.57 -31.32
CA GLU A 270 11.58 -30.93 -30.48
C GLU A 270 12.18 -29.79 -29.65
N PRO A 271 12.89 -28.83 -30.27
CA PRO A 271 13.74 -27.91 -29.52
C PRO A 271 12.94 -26.88 -28.70
N TRP A 272 11.62 -26.80 -28.93
CA TRP A 272 10.69 -26.06 -28.08
C TRP A 272 10.68 -26.56 -26.62
N LYS A 273 11.05 -27.83 -26.36
CA LYS A 273 11.20 -28.38 -25.01
C LYS A 273 12.20 -27.59 -24.17
N CYS A 274 13.21 -27.00 -24.79
CA CYS A 274 14.20 -26.18 -24.09
C CYS A 274 13.64 -24.84 -23.59
N MET A 275 12.38 -24.53 -23.86
CA MET A 275 11.64 -23.40 -23.30
C MET A 275 10.75 -23.79 -22.10
N PHE A 276 10.91 -25.00 -21.58
CA PHE A 276 10.25 -25.51 -20.37
C PHE A 276 11.31 -26.02 -19.39
N GLN A 277 11.24 -25.58 -18.14
CA GLN A 277 12.29 -25.90 -17.15
C GLN A 277 12.44 -27.39 -16.86
N GLU A 278 11.35 -28.15 -16.91
CA GLU A 278 11.41 -29.60 -16.63
C GLU A 278 12.33 -30.36 -17.58
N TYR A 279 12.51 -29.86 -18.81
CA TYR A 279 13.44 -30.43 -19.79
C TYR A 279 14.78 -29.71 -19.79
N LEU A 280 14.79 -28.39 -19.63
CA LEU A 280 16.00 -27.56 -19.70
C LEU A 280 16.96 -27.81 -18.52
N LEU A 281 16.43 -27.87 -17.30
CA LEU A 281 17.23 -27.80 -16.08
C LEU A 281 18.09 -29.06 -15.84
N GLU A 282 17.80 -30.18 -16.50
CA GLU A 282 18.68 -31.37 -16.47
C GLU A 282 20.08 -31.03 -17.00
N PHE A 283 20.18 -30.04 -17.89
CA PHE A 283 21.42 -29.66 -18.56
C PHE A 283 22.09 -28.41 -17.98
N ILE A 284 21.48 -27.77 -16.98
CA ILE A 284 22.02 -26.54 -16.41
C ILE A 284 23.29 -26.84 -15.62
N GLU A 285 24.32 -26.02 -15.81
CA GLU A 285 25.61 -26.13 -15.12
C GLU A 285 25.82 -25.03 -14.08
N THR A 286 25.08 -23.93 -14.23
CA THR A 286 25.06 -22.81 -13.29
C THR A 286 24.13 -23.13 -12.13
N GLN A 287 24.62 -22.99 -10.90
CA GLN A 287 23.80 -23.21 -9.70
C GLN A 287 22.56 -22.30 -9.74
N ILE A 288 21.38 -22.91 -9.59
CA ILE A 288 20.10 -22.23 -9.78
C ILE A 288 19.17 -22.45 -8.59
N PHE A 289 18.47 -21.39 -8.21
CA PHE A 289 17.39 -21.41 -7.22
C PHE A 289 16.05 -21.10 -7.87
N ILE A 290 15.07 -21.99 -7.70
CA ILE A 290 13.72 -21.86 -8.24
C ILE A 290 12.78 -21.42 -7.12
N SER A 291 12.05 -20.34 -7.32
CA SER A 291 11.02 -19.86 -6.38
C SER A 291 9.67 -19.92 -7.08
N ILE A 292 8.72 -20.73 -6.62
CA ILE A 292 7.43 -20.87 -7.30
C ILE A 292 6.28 -21.25 -6.34
N SER A 293 5.05 -20.90 -6.73
CA SER A 293 3.85 -21.45 -6.11
C SER A 293 3.43 -22.73 -6.81
N SER A 294 3.15 -23.78 -6.06
CA SER A 294 2.50 -25.00 -6.58
C SER A 294 1.03 -24.79 -6.95
N TYR A 295 0.43 -23.66 -6.55
CA TYR A 295 -0.88 -23.19 -7.01
C TYR A 295 -0.70 -21.92 -7.85
N ASP A 296 0.20 -21.97 -8.84
CA ASP A 296 0.48 -20.79 -9.67
C ASP A 296 -0.78 -20.37 -10.45
N VAL A 297 -1.34 -19.23 -10.05
CA VAL A 297 -2.63 -18.75 -10.54
C VAL A 297 -2.60 -18.41 -12.04
N TRP A 298 -1.43 -18.08 -12.57
CA TRP A 298 -1.27 -17.88 -14.01
C TRP A 298 -1.30 -19.21 -14.74
N GLN A 299 -0.61 -20.24 -14.22
CA GLN A 299 -0.58 -21.56 -14.82
C GLN A 299 -1.94 -22.25 -14.76
N ILE A 300 -2.70 -22.10 -13.67
CA ILE A 300 -4.08 -22.60 -13.56
C ILE A 300 -4.95 -22.06 -14.72
N GLN A 301 -4.89 -20.75 -14.99
CA GLN A 301 -5.67 -20.15 -16.07
C GLN A 301 -5.13 -20.48 -17.47
N ASN A 302 -3.81 -20.42 -17.67
CA ASN A 302 -3.21 -20.38 -18.99
C ASN A 302 -2.66 -21.72 -19.48
N ILE A 303 -2.34 -22.64 -18.56
CA ILE A 303 -1.91 -24.01 -18.85
C ILE A 303 -3.09 -24.98 -18.65
N LEU A 304 -3.73 -24.96 -17.48
CA LEU A 304 -4.85 -25.89 -17.21
C LEU A 304 -6.14 -25.48 -17.91
N GLY A 305 -6.27 -24.20 -18.30
CA GLY A 305 -7.48 -23.69 -18.94
C GLY A 305 -8.67 -23.59 -17.99
N ILE A 306 -8.42 -23.67 -16.67
CA ILE A 306 -9.43 -23.56 -15.63
C ILE A 306 -9.74 -22.08 -15.40
N LYS A 307 -11.03 -21.74 -15.45
CA LYS A 307 -11.52 -20.36 -15.41
C LYS A 307 -12.25 -20.01 -14.11
N CYS A 308 -12.07 -20.81 -13.06
CA CYS A 308 -12.63 -20.51 -11.74
C CYS A 308 -11.89 -19.37 -11.01
N LEU A 309 -10.66 -19.07 -11.44
CA LEU A 309 -9.98 -17.85 -11.04
C LEU A 309 -10.56 -16.70 -11.85
N ASP A 310 -11.20 -15.78 -11.16
CA ASP A 310 -11.69 -14.57 -11.77
C ASP A 310 -10.47 -13.69 -12.15
N GLY A 311 -10.19 -13.55 -13.44
CA GLY A 311 -9.19 -12.62 -13.95
C GLY A 311 -7.71 -12.81 -13.55
N TYR A 312 -6.85 -11.96 -14.11
CA TYR A 312 -5.40 -12.15 -14.10
C TYR A 312 -4.79 -11.83 -12.73
N GLY A 313 -4.51 -12.86 -11.93
CA GLY A 313 -3.84 -12.76 -10.64
C GLY A 313 -4.76 -12.64 -9.43
N SER A 314 -6.02 -13.10 -9.53
CA SER A 314 -6.74 -13.60 -8.36
C SER A 314 -5.94 -14.72 -7.69
N GLN A 315 -5.95 -14.74 -6.36
CA GLN A 315 -5.34 -15.78 -5.53
C GLN A 315 -6.42 -16.60 -4.81
N ASP A 316 -7.69 -16.34 -5.12
CA ASP A 316 -8.81 -16.99 -4.47
C ASP A 316 -9.31 -18.17 -5.32
N LEU A 317 -9.16 -19.37 -4.78
CA LEU A 317 -9.64 -20.60 -5.41
C LEU A 317 -11.06 -20.96 -4.95
N SER A 318 -11.73 -20.15 -4.14
CA SER A 318 -13.07 -20.45 -3.60
C SER A 318 -14.14 -20.66 -4.67
N ASN A 319 -13.95 -20.08 -5.86
CA ASN A 319 -14.87 -20.17 -6.98
C ASN A 319 -14.64 -21.44 -7.83
N CYS A 320 -13.60 -22.21 -7.51
CA CYS A 320 -13.34 -23.49 -8.15
C CYS A 320 -14.26 -24.55 -7.56
N ASN A 321 -15.02 -25.23 -8.44
CA ASN A 321 -15.80 -26.38 -8.01
C ASN A 321 -14.87 -27.55 -7.63
N ASP A 322 -15.41 -28.55 -6.94
CA ASP A 322 -14.64 -29.70 -6.46
C ASP A 322 -13.84 -30.41 -7.58
N ARG A 323 -14.35 -30.40 -8.81
CA ARG A 323 -13.70 -31.05 -9.95
C ARG A 323 -12.53 -30.23 -10.48
N ASP A 324 -12.67 -28.91 -10.55
CA ASP A 324 -11.57 -28.01 -10.88
C ASP A 324 -10.49 -28.07 -9.78
N MET A 325 -10.89 -28.04 -8.51
CA MET A 325 -9.97 -28.17 -7.38
C MET A 325 -9.21 -29.48 -7.40
N LEU A 326 -9.87 -30.62 -7.67
CA LEU A 326 -9.18 -31.91 -7.78
C LEU A 326 -8.09 -31.90 -8.86
N PHE A 327 -8.35 -31.26 -10.01
CA PHE A 327 -7.37 -31.16 -11.09
C PHE A 327 -6.25 -30.16 -10.77
N ILE A 328 -6.55 -29.08 -10.05
CA ILE A 328 -5.55 -28.13 -9.55
C ILE A 328 -4.65 -28.81 -8.51
N ASP A 329 -5.21 -29.62 -7.61
CA ASP A 329 -4.45 -30.38 -6.62
C ASP A 329 -3.58 -31.46 -7.28
N GLN A 330 -4.10 -32.13 -8.32
CA GLN A 330 -3.28 -33.04 -9.14
C GLN A 330 -2.11 -32.29 -9.79
N TYR A 331 -2.37 -31.13 -10.39
CA TYR A 331 -1.31 -30.31 -11.00
C TYR A 331 -0.28 -29.81 -9.98
N HIS A 332 -0.72 -29.49 -8.77
CA HIS A 332 0.14 -29.15 -7.64
C HIS A 332 1.12 -30.27 -7.32
N ASP A 333 0.62 -31.52 -7.21
CA ASP A 333 1.45 -32.70 -6.94
C ASP A 333 2.43 -32.96 -8.08
N GLU A 334 1.96 -32.89 -9.34
CA GLU A 334 2.79 -33.11 -10.52
C GLU A 334 3.90 -32.05 -10.69
N LEU A 335 3.61 -30.78 -10.38
CA LEU A 335 4.63 -29.73 -10.38
C LEU A 335 5.71 -30.00 -9.34
N GLN A 336 5.33 -30.38 -8.12
CA GLN A 336 6.28 -30.72 -7.06
C GLN A 336 7.11 -31.95 -7.43
N GLU A 337 6.47 -32.99 -7.97
CA GLU A 337 7.16 -34.19 -8.42
C GLU A 337 8.15 -33.88 -9.54
N SER A 338 7.76 -33.04 -10.52
CA SER A 338 8.64 -32.61 -11.62
C SER A 338 9.87 -31.84 -11.10
N ILE A 339 9.69 -30.95 -10.13
CA ILE A 339 10.81 -30.24 -9.47
C ILE A 339 11.69 -31.23 -8.67
N GLN A 340 11.10 -32.15 -7.91
CA GLN A 340 11.86 -33.12 -7.14
C GLN A 340 12.67 -34.06 -8.06
N ASN A 341 12.07 -34.51 -9.16
CA ASN A 341 12.70 -35.35 -10.16
C ASN A 341 13.91 -34.65 -10.80
N ILE A 342 13.80 -33.36 -11.11
CA ILE A 342 14.93 -32.61 -11.68
C ILE A 342 16.04 -32.38 -10.65
N GLN A 343 15.71 -32.13 -9.38
CA GLN A 343 16.70 -32.02 -8.31
C GLN A 343 17.44 -33.34 -8.05
N ASN A 344 16.74 -34.47 -8.17
CA ASN A 344 17.36 -35.80 -8.07
C ASN A 344 18.34 -36.07 -9.22
N LYS A 345 18.06 -35.55 -10.42
CA LYS A 345 18.95 -35.66 -11.59
C LYS A 345 20.13 -34.68 -11.53
N ASN A 346 19.92 -33.48 -10.98
CA ASN A 346 20.91 -32.42 -10.95
C ASN A 346 20.92 -31.69 -9.60
N SER A 347 21.90 -32.05 -8.77
CA SER A 347 22.05 -31.55 -7.40
C SER A 347 22.35 -30.06 -7.25
N ILE A 348 22.69 -29.34 -8.34
CA ILE A 348 22.93 -27.89 -8.29
C ILE A 348 21.62 -27.07 -8.23
N ILE A 349 20.49 -27.73 -8.44
CA ILE A 349 19.17 -27.11 -8.44
C ILE A 349 18.62 -27.09 -7.03
N SER A 350 18.36 -25.89 -6.53
CA SER A 350 17.63 -25.65 -5.29
C SER A 350 16.26 -25.08 -5.59
N SER A 351 15.28 -25.34 -4.71
CA SER A 351 13.91 -24.88 -4.91
C SER A 351 13.30 -24.40 -3.60
N TRP A 352 12.39 -23.43 -3.71
CA TRP A 352 11.46 -23.02 -2.68
C TRP A 352 10.07 -23.00 -3.32
N VAL A 353 9.29 -24.03 -3.00
CA VAL A 353 7.94 -24.23 -3.51
C VAL A 353 6.97 -23.97 -2.37
N ILE A 354 6.00 -23.08 -2.59
CA ILE A 354 4.95 -22.81 -1.60
C ILE A 354 3.57 -23.21 -2.10
N SER A 355 2.66 -23.52 -1.18
CA SER A 355 1.30 -23.94 -1.49
C SER A 355 0.27 -22.81 -1.42
N CYS A 356 0.69 -21.55 -1.37
CA CYS A 356 -0.23 -20.40 -1.43
C CYS A 356 -0.47 -19.98 -2.88
N PRO A 357 -1.72 -19.77 -3.34
CA PRO A 357 -1.98 -19.32 -4.70
C PRO A 357 -1.30 -17.98 -4.98
N ALA A 358 -0.39 -17.95 -5.96
CA ALA A 358 0.33 -16.74 -6.36
C ALA A 358 1.02 -16.97 -7.71
N HIS A 359 1.19 -15.92 -8.51
CA HIS A 359 2.06 -15.98 -9.71
C HIS A 359 3.38 -15.25 -9.52
N ASN A 360 3.47 -14.32 -8.56
CA ASN A 360 4.74 -13.71 -8.19
C ASN A 360 4.68 -13.23 -6.75
N PHE A 361 5.84 -13.22 -6.09
CA PHE A 361 5.96 -12.80 -4.70
C PHE A 361 6.29 -11.30 -4.57
N LEU A 362 6.03 -10.52 -5.63
CA LEU A 362 6.40 -9.11 -5.77
C LEU A 362 5.19 -8.14 -5.84
N ARG A 363 4.04 -8.49 -5.24
CA ARG A 363 2.85 -7.61 -5.06
C ARG A 363 2.74 -7.04 -3.64
N SER A 364 1.90 -6.03 -3.43
CA SER A 364 1.75 -5.36 -2.12
C SER A 364 0.56 -5.88 -1.33
N ALA A 365 0.81 -6.60 -0.24
CA ALA A 365 -0.21 -7.06 0.71
C ALA A 365 -0.83 -5.90 1.52
N PRO A 366 -2.05 -6.03 2.08
CA PRO A 366 -2.49 -5.12 3.14
C PRO A 366 -1.45 -5.12 4.26
N SER A 367 -1.25 -3.98 4.91
CA SER A 367 -0.22 -3.84 5.92
C SER A 367 -0.77 -3.25 7.21
N ILE A 368 -0.18 -3.65 8.31
CA ILE A 368 -0.45 -3.09 9.63
C ILE A 368 0.88 -2.55 10.20
N TYR A 369 0.78 -1.53 11.04
CA TYR A 369 1.84 -1.23 11.99
C TYR A 369 1.45 -1.79 13.34
N VAL A 370 2.35 -2.55 13.93
CA VAL A 370 2.23 -2.95 15.32
C VAL A 370 3.16 -2.08 16.13
N LYS A 371 2.78 -1.76 17.38
CA LYS A 371 3.69 -1.23 18.40
C LYS A 371 4.23 -2.41 19.24
N PRO A 372 5.38 -3.06 18.92
CA PRO A 372 5.81 -4.29 19.58
C PRO A 372 7.09 -4.15 20.43
N PHE A 373 7.11 -4.90 21.53
CA PHE A 373 8.22 -5.54 22.27
C PHE A 373 9.41 -4.76 22.84
N TYR A 374 9.98 -3.73 22.19
CA TYR A 374 11.10 -2.98 22.80
C TYR A 374 10.65 -2.00 23.89
N GLN A 375 9.35 -1.72 23.95
CA GLN A 375 8.72 -0.95 25.02
C GLN A 375 7.83 -1.90 25.82
N LYS A 376 7.86 -1.80 27.16
CA LYS A 376 6.99 -2.58 28.05
C LYS A 376 5.53 -2.17 27.79
N THR A 377 4.82 -2.92 26.96
CA THR A 377 3.36 -2.80 26.80
C THR A 377 2.65 -3.87 27.62
N ASP A 378 1.42 -3.59 28.02
CA ASP A 378 0.51 -4.56 28.62
C ASP A 378 -0.11 -5.40 27.51
N LYS A 379 0.18 -6.71 27.51
CA LYS A 379 -0.31 -7.65 26.49
C LYS A 379 -1.78 -8.00 26.65
N SER A 380 -2.43 -7.58 27.73
CA SER A 380 -3.87 -7.75 27.95
C SER A 380 -4.71 -6.59 27.38
N LYS A 381 -4.06 -5.50 26.92
CA LYS A 381 -4.74 -4.26 26.52
C LYS A 381 -4.36 -3.85 25.11
N PHE A 382 -5.35 -3.68 24.24
CA PHE A 382 -5.16 -3.34 22.84
C PHE A 382 -5.89 -2.08 22.42
N ILE A 383 -5.27 -1.32 21.52
CA ILE A 383 -5.94 -0.33 20.68
C ILE A 383 -5.87 -0.85 19.25
N PHE A 384 -7.02 -1.19 18.69
CA PHE A 384 -7.21 -1.56 17.30
C PHE A 384 -7.64 -0.32 16.51
N TRP A 385 -6.71 0.24 15.75
CA TRP A 385 -6.82 1.57 15.16
C TRP A 385 -7.01 1.51 13.64
N PHE A 386 -8.11 2.07 13.14
CA PHE A 386 -8.35 2.31 11.73
C PHE A 386 -7.77 3.67 11.31
N GLU A 387 -6.82 3.65 10.37
CA GLU A 387 -6.36 4.87 9.74
C GLU A 387 -7.45 5.52 8.88
N GLY A 388 -7.56 6.85 8.93
CA GLY A 388 -8.41 7.63 8.03
C GLY A 388 -7.69 8.25 6.84
N GLY A 389 -8.43 9.04 6.06
CA GLY A 389 -7.87 9.77 4.91
C GLY A 389 -8.86 10.01 3.77
N GLY A 390 -10.14 10.17 4.08
CA GLY A 390 -11.22 10.32 3.09
C GLY A 390 -11.42 9.10 2.21
N TRP A 391 -12.36 9.17 1.28
CA TRP A 391 -12.62 8.11 0.31
C TRP A 391 -12.05 8.51 -1.05
N CYS A 392 -12.02 7.58 -1.98
CA CYS A 392 -11.93 7.95 -3.38
C CYS A 392 -13.32 8.03 -3.98
N TYR A 393 -13.71 9.20 -4.49
CA TYR A 393 -15.05 9.42 -5.04
C TYR A 393 -15.10 10.59 -6.03
N GLY A 394 -16.17 10.65 -6.81
CA GLY A 394 -16.48 11.73 -7.74
C GLY A 394 -17.98 11.97 -7.87
N GLU A 395 -18.37 12.95 -8.69
CA GLU A 395 -19.78 13.27 -8.95
C GLU A 395 -20.46 12.19 -9.82
N THR A 396 -19.65 11.35 -10.48
CA THR A 396 -20.10 10.18 -11.24
C THR A 396 -19.33 8.92 -10.85
N GLU A 397 -19.84 7.74 -11.23
CA GLU A 397 -19.13 6.46 -11.08
C GLU A 397 -17.77 6.45 -11.81
N LEU A 398 -17.72 7.03 -13.02
CA LEU A 398 -16.47 7.10 -13.79
C LEU A 398 -15.43 8.00 -13.11
N GLU A 399 -15.84 9.16 -12.60
CA GLU A 399 -14.95 10.04 -11.83
C GLU A 399 -14.47 9.38 -10.54
N THR A 400 -15.36 8.63 -9.88
CA THR A 400 -15.04 7.83 -8.69
C THR A 400 -13.95 6.81 -9.02
N LEU A 401 -14.09 6.06 -10.11
CA LEU A 401 -13.07 5.10 -10.58
C LEU A 401 -11.74 5.77 -10.89
N GLN A 402 -11.77 6.94 -11.55
CA GLN A 402 -10.57 7.72 -11.86
C GLN A 402 -9.85 8.22 -10.59
N ASP A 403 -10.60 8.69 -9.60
CA ASP A 403 -10.06 9.15 -8.32
C ASP A 403 -9.46 7.98 -7.53
N CYS A 404 -10.16 6.84 -7.49
CA CYS A 404 -9.67 5.62 -6.85
C CYS A 404 -8.39 5.10 -7.51
N TYR A 405 -8.29 5.19 -8.84
CA TYR A 405 -7.04 4.87 -9.54
C TYR A 405 -5.91 5.83 -9.22
N LYS A 406 -6.14 7.14 -9.17
CA LYS A 406 -5.09 8.09 -8.75
C LYS A 406 -4.60 7.75 -7.34
N ARG A 407 -5.53 7.44 -6.44
CA ARG A 407 -5.24 7.04 -5.06
C ARG A 407 -4.47 5.73 -4.96
N SER A 408 -4.69 4.76 -5.85
CA SER A 408 -3.93 3.49 -5.89
C SER A 408 -2.44 3.70 -6.16
N GLN A 409 -2.06 4.85 -6.72
CA GLN A 409 -0.67 5.23 -7.00
C GLN A 409 0.03 5.92 -5.81
N GLU A 410 -0.59 5.97 -4.64
CA GLU A 410 -0.02 6.58 -3.43
C GLU A 410 -0.28 5.76 -2.16
N LYS A 411 0.23 6.23 -1.01
CA LYS A 411 0.19 5.53 0.28
C LYS A 411 -1.21 5.15 0.77
N ARG A 412 -2.24 5.87 0.34
CA ARG A 412 -3.65 5.66 0.72
C ARG A 412 -4.40 4.69 -0.18
N GLY A 413 -3.75 4.16 -1.23
CA GLY A 413 -4.29 3.12 -2.10
C GLY A 413 -3.31 1.98 -2.37
N SER A 414 -2.09 2.01 -1.82
CA SER A 414 -1.17 0.87 -1.84
C SER A 414 -0.19 0.90 -0.67
N SER A 415 0.00 -0.27 -0.05
CA SER A 415 1.01 -0.48 0.99
C SER A 415 2.44 -0.35 0.48
N ASN A 416 2.65 -0.40 -0.85
CA ASN A 416 3.94 -0.16 -1.45
C ASN A 416 4.53 1.19 -1.01
N PHE A 417 3.72 2.24 -0.88
CA PHE A 417 4.22 3.60 -0.59
C PHE A 417 4.27 3.91 0.91
N ARG A 418 4.15 2.90 1.77
CA ARG A 418 4.23 3.01 3.23
C ARG A 418 5.68 2.82 3.69
N ASN A 419 6.08 3.57 4.71
CA ASN A 419 7.37 3.31 5.39
C ASN A 419 7.25 2.03 6.24
N GLN A 420 8.35 1.39 6.65
CA GLN A 420 8.26 0.27 7.61
C GLN A 420 7.95 0.72 9.04
N THR A 421 8.30 1.96 9.40
CA THR A 421 8.04 2.52 10.72
C THR A 421 7.21 3.78 10.63
N MET A 422 6.36 3.99 11.62
CA MET A 422 5.61 5.24 11.78
C MET A 422 5.80 5.79 13.20
N LYS A 423 5.81 7.12 13.33
CA LYS A 423 5.71 7.77 14.63
C LYS A 423 4.23 7.80 15.03
N MET A 424 3.94 7.24 16.20
CA MET A 424 2.61 7.29 16.81
C MET A 424 2.55 8.45 17.81
N ASP A 425 1.43 9.18 17.83
CA ASP A 425 1.20 10.36 18.66
C ASP A 425 -0.20 10.31 19.30
N GLY A 426 -0.50 11.21 20.22
CA GLY A 426 -1.76 11.22 20.99
C GLY A 426 -1.98 9.90 21.73
N ILE A 427 -3.18 9.32 21.64
CA ILE A 427 -3.57 8.05 22.27
C ILE A 427 -2.71 6.85 21.83
N LEU A 428 -2.02 6.96 20.69
CA LEU A 428 -1.16 5.89 20.16
C LEU A 428 0.29 6.01 20.67
N SER A 429 0.65 7.16 21.23
CA SER A 429 1.99 7.43 21.77
C SER A 429 2.31 6.52 22.95
N SER A 430 3.57 6.14 23.09
CA SER A 430 4.11 5.49 24.29
C SER A 430 4.77 6.46 25.27
N ASP A 431 4.80 7.75 24.96
CA ASP A 431 5.24 8.78 25.89
C ASP A 431 4.12 9.09 26.88
N LYS A 432 4.32 8.77 28.16
CA LYS A 432 3.36 9.01 29.24
C LYS A 432 2.99 10.49 29.42
N ASN A 433 3.83 11.44 29.00
CA ASN A 433 3.48 12.86 29.06
C ASN A 433 2.47 13.24 27.96
N ILE A 434 2.57 12.59 26.80
CA ILE A 434 1.64 12.77 25.68
C ILE A 434 0.37 11.95 25.91
N ASN A 435 0.53 10.72 26.39
CA ASN A 435 -0.51 9.73 26.59
C ASN A 435 -0.51 9.21 28.03
N PRO A 436 -1.07 9.96 28.99
CA PRO A 436 -0.97 9.61 30.40
C PRO A 436 -1.70 8.31 30.78
N HIS A 437 -2.67 7.89 29.96
CA HIS A 437 -3.61 6.83 30.32
C HIS A 437 -3.50 5.54 29.51
N PHE A 438 -2.98 5.61 28.27
CA PHE A 438 -2.97 4.46 27.34
C PHE A 438 -1.57 4.17 26.77
N TYR A 439 -0.50 4.77 27.34
CA TYR A 439 0.86 4.65 26.79
C TYR A 439 1.36 3.21 26.69
N ASP A 440 0.90 2.35 27.60
CA ASP A 440 1.25 0.94 27.73
C ASP A 440 0.35 0.00 26.92
N TYR A 441 -0.72 0.48 26.26
CA TYR A 441 -1.57 -0.37 25.42
C TYR A 441 -0.81 -0.86 24.18
N THR A 442 -1.02 -2.11 23.78
CA THR A 442 -0.54 -2.62 22.49
C THR A 442 -1.35 -2.00 21.37
N VAL A 443 -0.69 -1.36 20.39
CA VAL A 443 -1.38 -0.71 19.26
C VAL A 443 -1.26 -1.58 18.02
N ILE A 444 -2.40 -1.84 17.38
CA ILE A 444 -2.52 -2.43 16.05
C ILE A 444 -3.12 -1.36 15.14
N TYR A 445 -2.30 -0.78 14.29
CA TYR A 445 -2.67 0.30 13.39
C TYR A 445 -2.86 -0.25 11.98
N LEU A 446 -4.11 -0.25 11.50
CA LEU A 446 -4.48 -0.72 10.17
C LEU A 446 -4.19 0.38 9.17
N ASN A 447 -3.39 0.06 8.14
CA ASN A 447 -3.15 1.00 7.06
C ASN A 447 -4.33 1.02 6.11
N TYR A 448 -4.78 2.23 5.81
CA TYR A 448 -5.83 2.47 4.84
C TYR A 448 -5.29 2.40 3.42
N CYS A 449 -5.69 1.40 2.65
CA CYS A 449 -5.19 1.19 1.29
C CYS A 449 -6.27 0.78 0.27
N ASP A 450 -7.56 0.82 0.63
CA ASP A 450 -8.64 0.42 -0.27
C ASP A 450 -9.46 1.59 -0.84
N GLY A 451 -9.43 2.78 -0.21
CA GLY A 451 -10.20 3.95 -0.67
C GLY A 451 -11.71 3.89 -0.41
N THR A 452 -12.22 2.81 0.18
CA THR A 452 -13.64 2.52 0.45
C THR A 452 -14.02 2.57 1.93
N GLY A 453 -13.09 2.95 2.80
CA GLY A 453 -13.29 2.94 4.26
C GLY A 453 -13.37 1.54 4.87
N TYR A 454 -12.55 0.59 4.38
CA TYR A 454 -12.45 -0.78 4.90
C TYR A 454 -13.71 -1.65 4.72
N GLN A 455 -14.60 -1.34 3.78
CA GLN A 455 -15.84 -2.13 3.60
C GLN A 455 -16.17 -2.53 2.16
N GLY A 456 -15.52 -1.92 1.16
CA GLY A 456 -15.73 -2.27 -0.24
C GLY A 456 -15.28 -3.70 -0.51
N TYR A 457 -16.05 -4.39 -1.34
CA TYR A 457 -15.72 -5.69 -1.87
C TYR A 457 -16.24 -5.83 -3.30
N VAL A 458 -15.28 -6.09 -4.17
CA VAL A 458 -15.45 -6.57 -5.53
C VAL A 458 -14.40 -7.66 -5.73
N GLU A 459 -14.82 -8.85 -6.14
CA GLU A 459 -13.97 -10.02 -6.32
C GLU A 459 -12.99 -9.83 -7.48
N GLU A 460 -13.37 -9.03 -8.48
CA GLU A 460 -12.51 -8.70 -9.60
C GLU A 460 -11.97 -7.28 -9.61
N GLN A 461 -10.87 -7.11 -10.35
CA GLN A 461 -10.38 -5.78 -10.65
C GLN A 461 -11.40 -5.03 -11.53
N ILE A 462 -11.72 -3.81 -11.14
CA ILE A 462 -12.60 -2.96 -11.93
C ILE A 462 -11.74 -2.23 -12.95
N SER A 463 -12.01 -2.47 -14.23
CA SER A 463 -11.33 -1.80 -15.35
C SER A 463 -12.24 -0.75 -15.97
N PHE A 464 -11.78 0.50 -16.03
CA PHE A 464 -12.54 1.63 -16.59
C PHE A 464 -11.81 2.34 -17.74
N ASP A 465 -10.62 1.83 -18.09
CA ASP A 465 -9.81 2.21 -19.24
C ASP A 465 -8.89 1.02 -19.59
N ILE A 466 -8.39 0.96 -20.83
CA ILE A 466 -7.68 -0.18 -21.42
C ILE A 466 -6.43 -0.62 -20.60
N TYR A 467 -5.88 0.29 -19.78
CA TYR A 467 -4.72 0.04 -18.91
C TYR A 467 -4.92 0.45 -17.46
N LYS A 468 -6.14 0.81 -17.04
CA LYS A 468 -6.42 1.29 -15.69
C LYS A 468 -7.41 0.35 -15.02
N SER A 469 -6.88 -0.41 -14.07
CA SER A 469 -7.66 -1.27 -13.20
C SER A 469 -7.35 -0.99 -11.74
N ILE A 470 -8.33 -1.26 -10.88
CA ILE A 470 -8.22 -1.09 -9.43
C ILE A 470 -8.88 -2.26 -8.69
N TRP A 471 -8.38 -2.56 -7.49
CA TRP A 471 -8.97 -3.54 -6.59
C TRP A 471 -9.80 -2.84 -5.52
N MET A 472 -11.04 -3.28 -5.33
CA MET A 472 -11.90 -2.84 -4.23
C MET A 472 -12.02 -3.98 -3.21
N ARG A 473 -11.05 -4.09 -2.30
CA ARG A 473 -10.95 -5.20 -1.32
C ARG A 473 -10.92 -4.72 0.13
N GLY A 474 -11.50 -3.57 0.44
CA GLY A 474 -11.49 -2.98 1.78
C GLY A 474 -11.96 -3.95 2.87
N LYS A 475 -13.04 -4.68 2.61
CA LYS A 475 -13.58 -5.69 3.54
C LYS A 475 -12.57 -6.82 3.81
N GLN A 476 -11.96 -7.39 2.78
CA GLN A 476 -11.01 -8.51 2.88
C GLN A 476 -9.69 -8.05 3.50
N ASN A 477 -9.24 -6.83 3.18
CA ASN A 477 -8.08 -6.21 3.80
C ASN A 477 -8.26 -6.08 5.32
N PHE A 478 -9.45 -5.67 5.76
CA PHE A 478 -9.80 -5.65 7.18
C PHE A 478 -9.83 -7.07 7.76
N LEU A 479 -10.61 -7.99 7.18
CA LEU A 479 -10.79 -9.35 7.74
C LEU A 479 -9.44 -10.07 7.90
N THR A 480 -8.55 -9.91 6.92
CA THR A 480 -7.18 -10.47 6.97
C THR A 480 -6.36 -9.86 8.10
N SER A 481 -6.39 -8.53 8.23
CA SER A 481 -5.66 -7.81 9.28
C SER A 481 -6.19 -8.13 10.68
N PHE A 482 -7.52 -8.25 10.82
CA PHE A 482 -8.19 -8.62 12.05
C PHE A 482 -7.89 -10.06 12.45
N LYS A 483 -7.88 -11.01 11.50
CA LYS A 483 -7.46 -12.39 11.74
C LYS A 483 -6.03 -12.46 12.27
N TYR A 484 -5.10 -11.70 11.66
CA TYR A 484 -3.72 -11.62 12.15
C TYR A 484 -3.64 -11.05 13.58
N ALA A 485 -4.32 -9.94 13.86
CA ALA A 485 -4.40 -9.35 15.19
C ALA A 485 -4.91 -10.34 16.24
N LYS A 486 -5.96 -11.08 15.89
CA LYS A 486 -6.56 -12.10 16.72
C LYS A 486 -5.58 -13.24 17.00
N GLU A 487 -5.16 -13.94 15.95
CA GLU A 487 -4.47 -15.22 16.07
C GLU A 487 -2.97 -15.07 16.40
N GLN A 488 -2.31 -14.09 15.79
CA GLN A 488 -0.86 -13.92 15.91
C GLN A 488 -0.48 -13.00 17.07
N MET A 489 -1.28 -11.97 17.32
CA MET A 489 -1.03 -11.04 18.43
C MET A 489 -1.81 -11.39 19.71
N LYS A 490 -2.65 -12.43 19.67
CA LYS A 490 -3.45 -12.91 20.82
C LYS A 490 -4.39 -11.84 21.36
N MET A 491 -4.92 -10.99 20.48
CA MET A 491 -5.90 -9.96 20.86
C MET A 491 -7.23 -10.58 21.32
N ASP A 492 -7.55 -11.80 20.90
CA ASP A 492 -8.69 -12.59 21.41
C ASP A 492 -8.56 -12.98 22.89
N GLN A 493 -7.35 -12.97 23.44
CA GLN A 493 -7.09 -13.27 24.85
C GLN A 493 -6.96 -11.99 25.70
N ALA A 494 -7.21 -10.82 25.11
CA ALA A 494 -7.10 -9.55 25.81
C ALA A 494 -8.20 -9.38 26.87
N ASP A 495 -7.91 -8.57 27.88
CA ASP A 495 -8.89 -8.08 28.84
C ASP A 495 -9.66 -6.89 28.26
N THR A 496 -8.99 -6.03 27.50
CA THR A 496 -9.60 -4.82 26.92
C THR A 496 -9.12 -4.56 25.50
N VAL A 497 -10.07 -4.29 24.60
CA VAL A 497 -9.81 -3.88 23.22
C VAL A 497 -10.57 -2.58 22.92
N ILE A 498 -9.81 -1.51 22.69
CA ILE A 498 -10.34 -0.23 22.21
C ILE A 498 -10.33 -0.28 20.68
N VAL A 499 -11.51 -0.24 20.07
CA VAL A 499 -11.66 -0.09 18.61
C VAL A 499 -11.82 1.39 18.30
N SER A 500 -10.89 1.95 17.52
CA SER A 500 -10.79 3.39 17.32
C SER A 500 -10.31 3.70 15.91
N GLY A 501 -10.43 4.97 15.53
CA GLY A 501 -9.93 5.48 14.26
C GLY A 501 -10.23 6.96 14.15
N THR A 502 -9.70 7.62 13.13
CA THR A 502 -9.98 9.03 12.86
C THR A 502 -10.53 9.24 11.46
N SER A 503 -11.38 10.24 11.23
CA SER A 503 -11.92 10.57 9.89
C SER A 503 -12.67 9.37 9.29
N ALA A 504 -12.36 8.98 8.05
CA ALA A 504 -12.85 7.75 7.43
C ALA A 504 -12.58 6.49 8.27
N GLY A 505 -11.47 6.45 9.04
CA GLY A 505 -11.18 5.37 9.98
C GLY A 505 -12.06 5.43 11.23
N GLY A 506 -12.53 6.62 11.64
CA GLY A 506 -13.52 6.79 12.69
C GLY A 506 -14.88 6.23 12.29
N LEU A 507 -15.31 6.48 11.05
CA LEU A 507 -16.50 5.83 10.48
C LEU A 507 -16.30 4.30 10.42
N ALA A 508 -15.15 3.83 9.92
CA ALA A 508 -14.85 2.40 9.90
C ALA A 508 -14.87 1.75 11.29
N ALA A 509 -14.43 2.46 12.33
CA ALA A 509 -14.51 1.99 13.71
C ALA A 509 -15.98 1.80 14.13
N PHE A 510 -16.90 2.72 13.83
CA PHE A 510 -18.34 2.49 14.04
C PHE A 510 -18.84 1.26 13.25
N THR A 511 -18.49 1.17 11.97
CA THR A 511 -18.95 0.11 11.05
C THR A 511 -18.56 -1.29 11.51
N TRP A 512 -17.33 -1.47 12.01
CA TRP A 512 -16.76 -2.76 12.36
C TRP A 512 -16.86 -3.11 13.85
N LEU A 513 -17.28 -2.18 14.71
CA LEU A 513 -17.24 -2.33 16.16
C LEU A 513 -17.95 -3.59 16.67
N ASP A 514 -19.23 -3.75 16.32
CA ASP A 514 -20.03 -4.89 16.80
C ASP A 514 -19.50 -6.21 16.22
N TYR A 515 -19.03 -6.22 14.97
CA TYR A 515 -18.40 -7.42 14.38
C TYR A 515 -17.16 -7.85 15.19
N ILE A 516 -16.29 -6.89 15.51
CA ILE A 516 -15.08 -7.14 16.32
C ILE A 516 -15.49 -7.63 17.72
N ALA A 517 -16.43 -6.96 18.36
CA ALA A 517 -16.88 -7.30 19.70
C ALA A 517 -17.50 -8.71 19.75
N ASP A 518 -18.40 -9.03 18.82
CA ASP A 518 -19.06 -10.33 18.74
C ASP A 518 -18.06 -11.45 18.44
N ASP A 519 -17.09 -11.22 17.55
CA ASP A 519 -16.10 -12.24 17.21
C ASP A 519 -15.13 -12.52 18.37
N LEU A 520 -14.64 -11.50 19.06
CA LEU A 520 -13.74 -11.67 20.20
C LEU A 520 -14.45 -12.31 21.40
N LYS A 521 -15.72 -11.95 21.65
CA LYS A 521 -16.52 -12.51 22.75
C LYS A 521 -16.84 -14.00 22.59
N LYS A 522 -16.77 -14.55 21.38
CA LYS A 522 -16.88 -16.00 21.16
C LYS A 522 -15.72 -16.78 21.77
N ILE A 523 -14.55 -16.14 21.91
CA ILE A 523 -13.32 -16.77 22.41
C ILE A 523 -13.11 -16.40 23.87
N ASN A 524 -13.22 -15.11 24.21
CA ASN A 524 -13.14 -14.62 25.58
C ASN A 524 -14.43 -13.87 25.92
N SER A 525 -15.37 -14.53 26.60
CA SER A 525 -16.66 -13.92 26.96
C SER A 525 -16.54 -12.72 27.90
N ASN A 526 -15.42 -12.56 28.60
CA ASN A 526 -15.16 -11.49 29.57
C ASN A 526 -14.42 -10.29 28.96
N ILE A 527 -14.06 -10.34 27.68
CA ILE A 527 -13.33 -9.26 27.00
C ILE A 527 -14.15 -7.97 26.97
N ASN A 528 -13.54 -6.87 27.43
CA ASN A 528 -14.12 -5.54 27.37
C ASN A 528 -13.80 -4.87 26.02
N VAL A 529 -14.76 -4.81 25.11
CA VAL A 529 -14.62 -4.15 23.80
C VAL A 529 -15.38 -2.83 23.80
N ILE A 530 -14.68 -1.75 23.47
CA ILE A 530 -15.21 -0.37 23.53
C ILE A 530 -14.84 0.39 22.26
N GLY A 531 -15.76 1.20 21.73
CA GLY A 531 -15.52 2.10 20.59
C GLY A 531 -15.11 3.50 21.02
N LEU A 532 -14.00 4.03 20.49
CA LEU A 532 -13.59 5.45 20.58
C LEU A 532 -13.44 6.09 19.18
N PRO A 533 -14.48 6.08 18.32
CA PRO A 533 -14.40 6.68 16.99
C PRO A 533 -14.23 8.21 17.08
N CYS A 534 -13.22 8.72 16.39
CA CYS A 534 -12.90 10.14 16.32
C CYS A 534 -13.21 10.69 14.93
N ALA A 535 -13.85 11.85 14.85
CA ALA A 535 -14.11 12.56 13.60
C ALA A 535 -14.80 11.70 12.51
N GLY A 536 -15.60 10.72 12.94
CA GLY A 536 -16.24 9.72 12.10
C GLY A 536 -17.74 9.91 11.93
N LEU A 537 -18.31 10.97 12.52
CA LEU A 537 -19.73 11.29 12.39
C LEU A 537 -19.91 12.37 11.31
N PHE A 538 -20.17 11.91 10.10
CA PHE A 538 -20.50 12.78 8.97
C PHE A 538 -22.02 12.92 8.90
N LEU A 539 -22.53 14.15 8.88
CA LEU A 539 -23.96 14.36 8.67
C LEU A 539 -24.32 14.37 7.19
N ASP A 540 -25.46 13.75 6.90
CA ASP A 540 -26.15 13.84 5.62
C ASP A 540 -26.84 15.20 5.55
N TYR A 541 -26.18 16.15 4.89
CA TYR A 541 -26.55 17.56 4.93
C TYR A 541 -26.35 18.24 3.58
N LYS A 542 -27.10 19.32 3.34
CA LYS A 542 -27.07 20.06 2.09
C LYS A 542 -25.89 21.02 2.00
N SER A 543 -25.42 21.26 0.79
CA SER A 543 -24.37 22.24 0.50
C SER A 543 -24.89 23.67 0.58
N PHE A 544 -24.01 24.59 1.03
CA PHE A 544 -24.26 26.03 1.02
C PHE A 544 -24.41 26.59 -0.39
N LEU A 545 -23.73 26.01 -1.38
CA LEU A 545 -23.64 26.57 -2.74
C LEU A 545 -24.90 26.32 -3.58
N ASN A 546 -25.53 25.15 -3.44
CA ASN A 546 -26.60 24.71 -4.34
C ASN A 546 -27.79 24.04 -3.62
N ASP A 547 -27.79 23.96 -2.29
CA ASP A 547 -28.83 23.29 -1.48
C ASP A 547 -29.03 21.80 -1.85
N ASP A 548 -27.98 21.12 -2.35
CA ASP A 548 -27.97 19.70 -2.74
C ASP A 548 -27.11 18.83 -1.80
N TYR A 549 -27.38 17.52 -1.79
CA TYR A 549 -26.67 16.52 -0.99
C TYR A 549 -25.41 16.00 -1.70
N VAL A 550 -24.46 16.90 -1.98
CA VAL A 550 -23.25 16.59 -2.77
C VAL A 550 -22.44 15.44 -2.18
N TYR A 551 -22.20 15.45 -0.87
CA TYR A 551 -21.44 14.39 -0.19
C TYR A 551 -22.18 13.03 -0.20
N GLN A 552 -23.51 13.05 -0.04
CA GLN A 552 -24.36 11.87 -0.18
C GLN A 552 -24.22 11.26 -1.59
N ASN A 553 -24.27 12.09 -2.63
CA ASN A 553 -24.17 11.65 -4.01
C ASN A 553 -22.81 11.00 -4.30
N LYS A 554 -21.71 11.62 -3.84
CA LYS A 554 -20.36 11.04 -3.92
C LYS A 554 -20.26 9.68 -3.23
N MET A 555 -20.82 9.56 -2.04
CA MET A 555 -20.85 8.29 -1.30
C MET A 555 -21.67 7.23 -2.04
N ARG A 556 -22.82 7.60 -2.61
CA ARG A 556 -23.63 6.69 -3.43
C ARG A 556 -22.84 6.15 -4.62
N ASN A 557 -22.17 7.03 -5.38
CA ASN A 557 -21.36 6.62 -6.53
C ASN A 557 -20.23 5.66 -6.15
N LEU A 558 -19.57 5.89 -5.02
CA LEU A 558 -18.56 4.97 -4.49
C LEU A 558 -19.16 3.60 -4.18
N LEU A 559 -20.34 3.57 -3.58
CA LEU A 559 -20.99 2.33 -3.18
C LEU A 559 -21.47 1.51 -4.37
N GLU A 560 -21.97 2.15 -5.42
CA GLU A 560 -22.35 1.48 -6.67
C GLU A 560 -21.18 0.69 -7.26
N ILE A 561 -19.95 1.21 -7.19
CA ILE A 561 -18.77 0.53 -7.75
C ILE A 561 -18.06 -0.40 -6.77
N SER A 562 -18.26 -0.26 -5.45
CA SER A 562 -17.44 -0.96 -4.45
C SER A 562 -18.20 -1.94 -3.57
N ASN A 563 -19.54 -1.93 -3.57
CA ASN A 563 -20.34 -2.76 -2.68
C ASN A 563 -21.47 -3.52 -3.40
N PHE A 564 -21.43 -3.59 -4.74
CA PHE A 564 -22.46 -4.25 -5.54
C PHE A 564 -22.51 -5.78 -5.35
N GLU A 565 -21.38 -6.43 -5.06
CA GLU A 565 -21.34 -7.89 -4.81
C GLU A 565 -21.67 -8.23 -3.37
N GLN A 566 -21.14 -7.45 -2.42
CA GLN A 566 -21.39 -7.63 -1.00
C GLN A 566 -21.84 -6.33 -0.34
N GLY A 567 -23.06 -6.37 0.19
CA GLY A 567 -23.58 -5.29 1.01
C GLY A 567 -22.85 -5.10 2.33
N TYR A 568 -23.23 -4.04 3.04
CA TYR A 568 -22.64 -3.49 4.25
C TYR A 568 -22.35 -4.50 5.37
N VAL A 569 -21.38 -4.13 6.21
CA VAL A 569 -20.96 -4.92 7.38
C VAL A 569 -22.10 -5.04 8.39
N ASN A 570 -22.73 -3.92 8.76
CA ASN A 570 -23.87 -3.93 9.68
C ASN A 570 -25.15 -4.35 8.93
N LYS A 571 -25.49 -5.64 9.07
CA LYS A 571 -26.65 -6.24 8.41
C LYS A 571 -27.99 -5.74 8.95
N ASP A 572 -28.04 -5.23 10.17
CA ASP A 572 -29.27 -4.68 10.76
C ASP A 572 -29.58 -3.32 10.14
N CYS A 573 -28.58 -2.44 10.04
CA CYS A 573 -28.69 -1.17 9.34
C CYS A 573 -29.10 -1.36 7.87
N GLN A 574 -28.44 -2.30 7.17
CA GLN A 574 -28.72 -2.59 5.77
C GLN A 574 -30.16 -3.07 5.56
N ARG A 575 -30.65 -3.97 6.43
CA ARG A 575 -32.03 -4.48 6.37
C ARG A 575 -33.06 -3.38 6.59
N ALA A 576 -32.81 -2.50 7.55
CA ALA A 576 -33.70 -1.39 7.84
C ALA A 576 -33.70 -0.29 6.75
N ASN A 577 -32.63 -0.21 5.96
CA ASN A 577 -32.46 0.79 4.90
C ASN A 577 -32.32 0.15 3.51
N ILE A 578 -33.06 -0.93 3.23
CA ILE A 578 -32.88 -1.73 2.01
C ILE A 578 -33.00 -0.92 0.70
N LEU A 579 -33.87 0.10 0.68
CA LEU A 579 -34.07 0.99 -0.47
C LEU A 579 -33.04 2.14 -0.56
N SER A 580 -32.24 2.35 0.49
CA SER A 580 -31.27 3.44 0.57
C SER A 580 -30.08 3.01 1.42
N PRO A 581 -29.36 1.95 1.01
CA PRO A 581 -28.43 1.29 1.90
C PRO A 581 -27.17 2.15 2.13
N TRP A 582 -26.94 3.16 1.28
CA TRP A 582 -25.93 4.21 1.48
C TRP A 582 -26.07 4.94 2.81
N LYS A 583 -27.26 4.95 3.43
CA LYS A 583 -27.46 5.51 4.78
C LYS A 583 -26.54 4.85 5.80
N CYS A 584 -26.15 3.60 5.61
CA CYS A 584 -25.21 2.92 6.50
C CYS A 584 -23.75 3.43 6.39
N MET A 585 -23.46 4.34 5.44
CA MET A 585 -22.22 5.13 5.40
C MET A 585 -22.26 6.43 6.19
N PHE A 586 -23.39 6.72 6.85
CA PHE A 586 -23.54 7.89 7.69
C PHE A 586 -23.84 7.44 9.10
N THR A 587 -22.94 7.80 10.02
CA THR A 587 -23.04 7.41 11.44
C THR A 587 -24.37 7.82 12.05
N GLN A 588 -24.98 8.94 11.61
CA GLN A 588 -26.29 9.37 12.09
C GLN A 588 -27.41 8.32 11.90
N TYR A 589 -27.29 7.43 10.90
CA TYR A 589 -28.23 6.34 10.66
C TYR A 589 -27.69 5.00 11.19
N LEU A 590 -26.38 4.77 11.08
CA LEU A 590 -25.73 3.53 11.51
C LEU A 590 -25.77 3.33 13.05
N ILE A 591 -25.64 4.41 13.83
CA ILE A 591 -25.47 4.38 15.29
C ILE A 591 -26.62 3.68 16.03
N ASP A 592 -27.82 3.71 15.47
CA ASP A 592 -29.00 3.05 16.03
C ASP A 592 -28.80 1.54 16.18
N TYR A 593 -28.02 0.94 15.28
CA TYR A 593 -27.78 -0.49 15.19
C TYR A 593 -26.51 -0.94 15.92
N ILE A 594 -25.77 -0.01 16.53
CA ILE A 594 -24.56 -0.32 17.30
C ILE A 594 -24.94 -0.66 18.74
N LYS A 595 -24.48 -1.82 19.21
CA LYS A 595 -24.78 -2.38 20.55
C LYS A 595 -23.62 -2.23 21.51
N THR A 596 -22.39 -2.28 21.01
CA THR A 596 -21.19 -2.12 21.80
C THR A 596 -21.09 -0.69 22.36
N PRO A 597 -20.53 -0.46 23.57
CA PRO A 597 -20.34 0.87 24.13
C PRO A 597 -19.47 1.77 23.24
N VAL A 598 -19.90 3.02 23.02
CA VAL A 598 -19.19 4.00 22.19
C VAL A 598 -19.07 5.36 22.86
N LEU A 599 -17.88 5.96 22.83
CA LEU A 599 -17.69 7.40 23.05
C LEU A 599 -17.37 8.07 21.71
N MET A 600 -18.31 8.86 21.21
CA MET A 600 -18.14 9.64 19.98
C MET A 600 -17.30 10.87 20.26
N ILE A 601 -16.18 11.04 19.54
CA ILE A 601 -15.27 12.18 19.73
C ILE A 601 -15.31 13.04 18.48
N GLN A 602 -15.78 14.28 18.60
CA GLN A 602 -16.16 15.05 17.43
C GLN A 602 -16.04 16.55 17.63
N SER A 603 -15.81 17.28 16.53
CA SER A 603 -16.07 18.71 16.46
C SER A 603 -17.39 18.96 15.75
N SER A 604 -18.21 19.85 16.29
CA SER A 604 -19.39 20.39 15.59
C SER A 604 -19.04 21.45 14.54
N TYR A 605 -17.77 21.91 14.52
CA TYR A 605 -17.20 22.81 13.53
C TYR A 605 -16.10 22.10 12.74
N ASP A 606 -16.32 20.83 12.40
CA ASP A 606 -15.31 20.00 11.77
C ASP A 606 -14.75 20.65 10.49
N ASN A 607 -13.45 20.96 10.50
CA ASN A 607 -12.80 21.72 9.43
C ASN A 607 -12.54 20.89 8.15
N TRP A 608 -12.89 19.61 8.15
CA TRP A 608 -13.01 18.80 6.96
C TRP A 608 -14.46 18.81 6.44
N GLN A 609 -15.47 18.71 7.31
CA GLN A 609 -16.88 18.73 6.89
C GLN A 609 -17.30 20.07 6.27
N ILE A 610 -16.80 21.20 6.79
CA ILE A 610 -17.12 22.54 6.25
C ILE A 610 -16.82 22.65 4.73
N PRO A 611 -15.60 22.36 4.24
CA PRO A 611 -15.33 22.42 2.80
C PRO A 611 -15.83 21.21 2.01
N ASN A 612 -16.00 20.02 2.60
CA ASN A 612 -16.33 18.80 1.84
C ASN A 612 -17.82 18.40 1.84
N ILE A 613 -18.59 18.87 2.82
CA ILE A 613 -20.05 18.64 2.92
C ILE A 613 -20.80 19.94 2.65
N LEU A 614 -20.42 21.04 3.31
CA LEU A 614 -21.10 22.33 3.13
C LEU A 614 -20.60 23.11 1.91
N GLU A 615 -19.50 22.67 1.27
CA GLU A 615 -18.82 23.36 0.17
C GLU A 615 -18.39 24.80 0.47
N ILE A 616 -18.10 25.10 1.75
CA ILE A 616 -17.63 26.41 2.20
C ILE A 616 -16.10 26.41 2.29
N ASN A 617 -15.45 27.25 1.48
CA ASN A 617 -13.99 27.24 1.30
C ASN A 617 -13.22 28.23 2.19
N CYS A 618 -13.90 28.94 3.11
CA CYS A 618 -13.25 29.86 4.04
C CYS A 618 -12.29 29.14 5.01
N VAL A 619 -12.49 27.84 5.23
CA VAL A 619 -11.62 26.98 6.04
C VAL A 619 -10.80 26.09 5.11
N LYS A 620 -9.47 26.20 5.15
CA LYS A 620 -8.58 25.44 4.24
C LYS A 620 -8.00 24.20 4.89
N GLY A 621 -8.74 23.10 4.77
CA GLY A 621 -8.29 21.75 5.15
C GLY A 621 -8.14 21.55 6.66
N THR A 622 -7.68 20.35 7.03
CA THR A 622 -7.71 19.85 8.43
C THR A 622 -6.79 20.59 9.41
N THR A 623 -5.92 21.47 8.93
CA THR A 623 -4.96 22.22 9.74
C THR A 623 -5.39 23.65 10.04
N ASP A 624 -6.51 24.12 9.47
CA ASP A 624 -7.05 25.46 9.72
C ASP A 624 -8.03 25.42 10.90
N TYR A 625 -7.61 25.91 12.06
CA TYR A 625 -8.35 25.83 13.32
C TYR A 625 -9.16 27.10 13.64
N THR A 626 -9.44 27.95 12.64
CA THR A 626 -10.12 29.24 12.82
C THR A 626 -11.16 29.48 11.74
N LEU A 627 -12.25 30.16 12.11
CA LEU A 627 -13.31 30.60 11.18
C LEU A 627 -13.23 32.09 10.81
N ASN A 628 -12.19 32.81 11.24
CA ASN A 628 -11.98 34.24 10.97
C ASN A 628 -12.00 34.64 9.48
N LYS A 629 -11.79 33.70 8.56
CA LYS A 629 -11.78 33.94 7.11
C LYS A 629 -13.17 33.87 6.49
N CYS A 630 -14.17 33.38 7.23
CA CYS A 630 -15.52 33.20 6.74
C CYS A 630 -16.27 34.52 6.74
N ASN A 631 -17.02 34.78 5.68
CA ASN A 631 -17.93 35.91 5.64
C ASN A 631 -19.17 35.65 6.51
N LEU A 632 -20.01 36.67 6.68
CA LEU A 632 -21.16 36.57 7.59
C LEU A 632 -22.17 35.49 7.18
N GLN A 633 -22.42 35.31 5.88
CA GLN A 633 -23.36 34.31 5.36
C GLN A 633 -22.82 32.88 5.56
N GLU A 634 -21.53 32.68 5.23
CA GLU A 634 -20.85 31.41 5.48
C GLU A 634 -20.88 31.05 6.96
N LEU A 635 -20.55 32.01 7.85
CA LEU A 635 -20.55 31.77 9.29
C LEU A 635 -21.94 31.50 9.84
N GLN A 636 -22.97 32.18 9.34
CA GLN A 636 -24.37 31.90 9.68
C GLN A 636 -24.77 30.47 9.31
N TYR A 637 -24.43 30.02 8.10
CA TYR A 637 -24.72 28.66 7.65
C TYR A 637 -23.95 27.60 8.45
N ILE A 638 -22.66 27.85 8.75
CA ILE A 638 -21.86 26.98 9.61
C ILE A 638 -22.47 26.91 11.03
N ASN A 639 -22.96 28.01 11.58
CA ASN A 639 -23.61 28.04 12.89
C ASN A 639 -24.96 27.31 12.90
N GLN A 640 -25.73 27.40 11.81
CA GLN A 640 -26.92 26.58 11.63
C GLN A 640 -26.55 25.10 11.63
N TYR A 641 -25.56 24.71 10.81
CA TYR A 641 -25.06 23.34 10.77
C TYR A 641 -24.61 22.84 12.15
N HIS A 642 -23.85 23.65 12.90
CA HIS A 642 -23.46 23.33 14.30
C HIS A 642 -24.67 23.07 15.21
N SER A 643 -25.72 23.88 15.10
CA SER A 643 -26.93 23.75 15.92
C SER A 643 -27.66 22.43 15.60
N GLU A 644 -27.84 22.12 14.32
CA GLU A 644 -28.47 20.88 13.87
C GLU A 644 -27.61 19.66 14.20
N TYR A 645 -26.29 19.80 14.13
CA TYR A 645 -25.34 18.77 14.53
C TYR A 645 -25.44 18.45 16.02
N THR A 646 -25.45 19.48 16.86
CA THR A 646 -25.56 19.33 18.31
C THR A 646 -26.91 18.71 18.70
N ALA A 647 -28.00 19.16 18.07
CA ALA A 647 -29.33 18.58 18.27
C ALA A 647 -29.38 17.09 17.89
N LYS A 648 -28.75 16.70 16.77
CA LYS A 648 -28.67 15.30 16.36
C LYS A 648 -27.87 14.44 17.34
N ILE A 649 -26.77 14.95 17.89
CA ILE A 649 -26.00 14.25 18.93
C ILE A 649 -26.85 14.07 20.19
N GLN A 650 -27.56 15.13 20.64
CA GLN A 650 -28.46 15.04 21.79
C GLN A 650 -29.58 14.01 21.58
N GLU A 651 -30.18 13.96 20.39
CA GLU A 651 -31.16 12.94 20.02
C GLU A 651 -30.58 11.53 20.18
N ILE A 652 -29.36 11.29 19.68
CA ILE A 652 -28.67 10.00 19.79
C ILE A 652 -28.45 9.65 21.27
N LEU A 653 -27.91 10.57 22.07
CA LEU A 653 -27.62 10.34 23.49
C LEU A 653 -28.88 10.07 24.31
N ASN A 654 -29.98 10.76 24.02
CA ASN A 654 -31.27 10.53 24.67
C ASN A 654 -31.87 9.16 24.31
N LYS A 655 -31.59 8.65 23.11
CA LYS A 655 -32.11 7.38 22.61
C LYS A 655 -31.26 6.17 23.00
N LYS A 656 -29.94 6.34 23.15
CA LYS A 656 -28.96 5.24 23.23
C LYS A 656 -28.11 5.35 24.50
N GLN A 657 -28.40 4.49 25.48
CA GLN A 657 -27.65 4.44 26.75
C GLN A 657 -26.21 3.91 26.61
N ASN A 658 -25.91 3.16 25.54
CA ASN A 658 -24.57 2.66 25.25
C ASN A 658 -23.69 3.66 24.51
N VAL A 659 -24.16 4.90 24.31
CA VAL A 659 -23.44 5.93 23.55
C VAL A 659 -23.23 7.16 24.43
N SER A 660 -21.98 7.62 24.49
CA SER A 660 -21.56 8.89 25.08
C SER A 660 -20.91 9.76 24.00
N ALA A 661 -20.76 11.05 24.25
CA ALA A 661 -20.11 11.96 23.30
C ALA A 661 -19.19 12.97 24.01
N TRP A 662 -18.08 13.27 23.36
CA TRP A 662 -17.25 14.45 23.60
C TRP A 662 -17.32 15.33 22.36
N LEU A 663 -18.12 16.41 22.41
CA LEU A 663 -18.41 17.27 21.27
C LEU A 663 -17.92 18.70 21.52
N ILE A 664 -16.81 19.09 20.87
CA ILE A 664 -16.22 20.42 21.04
C ILE A 664 -16.66 21.41 19.97
N ALA A 665 -16.98 22.63 20.39
CA ALA A 665 -17.31 23.75 19.53
C ALA A 665 -16.06 24.51 19.01
N CYS A 666 -15.11 23.79 18.42
CA CYS A 666 -13.87 24.36 17.88
C CYS A 666 -13.50 23.75 16.54
N ALA A 667 -13.04 24.58 15.59
CA ALA A 667 -12.68 24.11 14.26
C ALA A 667 -11.53 23.10 14.33
N CYS A 668 -11.81 21.82 14.07
CA CYS A 668 -10.85 20.73 14.17
C CYS A 668 -11.41 19.45 13.55
N HIS A 669 -10.55 18.61 12.98
CA HIS A 669 -10.96 17.31 12.43
C HIS A 669 -10.30 16.11 13.11
N ASP A 670 -9.29 16.28 13.97
CA ASP A 670 -8.59 15.12 14.53
C ASP A 670 -8.07 15.40 15.94
N PHE A 671 -8.43 14.52 16.88
CA PHE A 671 -8.18 14.69 18.31
C PHE A 671 -7.27 13.61 18.87
N LEU A 672 -7.60 12.35 18.58
CA LEU A 672 -7.04 11.21 19.29
C LEU A 672 -5.58 10.93 18.95
N ASN A 673 -5.16 11.04 17.69
CA ASN A 673 -3.77 10.75 17.28
C ASN A 673 -2.92 12.02 17.08
N LYS A 674 -3.34 13.14 17.67
CA LYS A 674 -2.70 14.46 17.55
C LYS A 674 -2.37 15.05 18.92
N LYS A 675 -1.64 16.18 18.91
CA LYS A 675 -1.32 16.97 20.11
C LYS A 675 -2.54 17.45 20.90
N GLN A 676 -3.71 17.50 20.26
CA GLN A 676 -4.99 17.86 20.87
C GLN A 676 -5.40 16.88 21.97
N PHE A 677 -4.98 15.61 21.86
CA PHE A 677 -5.40 14.52 22.74
C PHE A 677 -5.35 14.86 24.24
N ASN A 678 -4.22 15.41 24.69
CA ASN A 678 -3.99 15.74 26.10
C ASN A 678 -3.68 17.24 26.30
N SER A 679 -4.26 18.10 25.46
CA SER A 679 -4.00 19.54 25.51
C SER A 679 -5.05 20.30 26.32
N LYS A 680 -4.60 21.21 27.18
CA LYS A 680 -5.45 22.12 27.96
C LYS A 680 -6.19 23.15 27.11
N ASP A 681 -5.73 23.36 25.88
CA ASP A 681 -6.46 24.22 24.93
C ASP A 681 -7.76 23.56 24.47
N TRP A 682 -7.93 22.25 24.66
CA TRP A 682 -9.03 21.43 24.12
C TRP A 682 -9.81 20.77 25.25
N GLU A 683 -10.48 21.59 26.07
CA GLU A 683 -11.26 21.17 27.23
C GLU A 683 -12.75 21.51 27.05
N ILE A 684 -13.64 20.68 27.64
CA ILE A 684 -15.10 20.90 27.63
C ILE A 684 -15.69 20.79 29.05
N PRO A 685 -16.25 21.88 29.62
CA PRO A 685 -16.13 23.27 29.20
C PRO A 685 -14.66 23.76 29.21
N GLN A 686 -14.38 24.94 28.66
CA GLN A 686 -13.03 25.53 28.76
C GLN A 686 -12.57 25.63 30.22
N PHE A 687 -11.29 25.30 30.49
CA PHE A 687 -10.67 25.30 31.83
C PHE A 687 -11.21 24.24 32.82
N SER A 688 -12.02 23.29 32.36
CA SER A 688 -12.57 22.21 33.20
C SER A 688 -11.59 21.07 33.48
N ARG A 689 -10.48 20.98 32.75
CA ARG A 689 -9.58 19.81 32.66
C ARG A 689 -10.19 18.55 32.02
N ASN A 690 -11.40 18.63 31.47
CA ASN A 690 -12.01 17.56 30.69
C ASN A 690 -11.45 17.56 29.26
N THR A 691 -10.18 17.15 29.14
CA THR A 691 -9.57 16.87 27.84
C THR A 691 -10.16 15.58 27.25
N VAL A 692 -10.06 15.41 25.93
CA VAL A 692 -10.44 14.13 25.30
C VAL A 692 -9.69 12.93 25.91
N SER A 693 -8.43 13.09 26.34
CA SER A 693 -7.68 12.05 27.05
C SER A 693 -8.34 11.64 28.36
N GLN A 694 -8.72 12.61 29.20
CA GLN A 694 -9.35 12.39 30.49
C GLN A 694 -10.74 11.73 30.32
N VAL A 695 -11.55 12.25 29.39
CA VAL A 695 -12.90 11.71 29.11
C VAL A 695 -12.82 10.30 28.53
N SER A 696 -11.88 10.04 27.61
CA SER A 696 -11.65 8.68 27.08
C SER A 696 -11.29 7.70 28.18
N LYS A 697 -10.44 8.09 29.15
CA LYS A 697 -10.07 7.22 30.26
C LYS A 697 -11.25 6.89 31.17
N ARG A 698 -12.03 7.91 31.56
CA ARG A 698 -13.25 7.75 32.37
C ARG A 698 -14.23 6.78 31.70
N PHE A 699 -14.45 6.94 30.39
CA PHE A 699 -15.31 6.04 29.64
C PHE A 699 -14.80 4.59 29.60
N VAL A 700 -13.50 4.41 29.33
CA VAL A 700 -12.87 3.07 29.31
C VAL A 700 -12.93 2.39 30.68
N ASP A 701 -12.92 3.17 31.78
CA ASP A 701 -13.11 2.68 33.15
C ASP A 701 -14.57 2.34 33.49
N GLY A 702 -15.50 2.53 32.56
CA GLY A 702 -16.92 2.26 32.75
C GLY A 702 -17.69 3.38 33.43
N GLU A 703 -17.14 4.59 33.52
CA GLU A 703 -17.89 5.74 33.99
C GLU A 703 -19.02 6.09 33.01
N ASN A 704 -20.24 6.23 33.52
CA ASN A 704 -21.36 6.74 32.74
C ASN A 704 -21.17 8.25 32.52
N LEU A 705 -20.74 8.64 31.33
CA LEU A 705 -20.52 10.04 30.98
C LEU A 705 -21.85 10.72 30.66
N PRO A 706 -22.29 11.72 31.43
CA PRO A 706 -23.55 12.42 31.19
C PRO A 706 -23.50 13.27 29.92
N ILE A 707 -24.67 13.77 29.49
CA ILE A 707 -24.87 14.63 28.29
C ILE A 707 -23.98 15.89 28.29
N HIS A 708 -23.42 16.30 29.44
CA HIS A 708 -22.68 17.56 29.63
C HIS A 708 -21.32 17.65 28.93
N ASP A 709 -20.79 16.56 28.37
CA ASP A 709 -19.55 16.59 27.56
C ASP A 709 -19.82 17.05 26.10
N VAL A 710 -21.03 17.59 25.85
CA VAL A 710 -21.45 18.29 24.63
C VAL A 710 -21.41 19.80 24.84
N ASN A 711 -20.61 20.51 24.03
CA ASN A 711 -20.55 21.97 24.06
C ASN A 711 -21.55 22.60 23.09
N GLU A 712 -22.63 23.19 23.62
CA GLU A 712 -23.67 23.90 22.85
C GLU A 712 -23.29 25.35 22.46
N GLN A 713 -22.12 25.83 22.90
CA GLN A 713 -21.71 27.20 22.61
C GLN A 713 -21.22 27.35 21.18
N PHE A 714 -21.53 28.47 20.54
CA PHE A 714 -21.01 28.78 19.21
C PHE A 714 -19.52 29.13 19.25
N TRP A 715 -18.79 28.88 18.17
CA TRP A 715 -17.44 29.43 17.98
C TRP A 715 -17.52 30.98 17.95
N PRO A 716 -16.58 31.72 18.58
CA PRO A 716 -15.32 31.27 19.20
C PRO A 716 -15.37 31.11 20.74
N THR A 717 -16.53 30.80 21.32
CA THR A 717 -16.74 30.88 22.79
C THR A 717 -15.83 29.95 23.61
N ASN A 718 -15.44 28.79 23.07
CA ASN A 718 -14.33 28.01 23.63
C ASN A 718 -12.99 28.64 23.21
N ILE A 719 -12.63 29.72 23.91
CA ILE A 719 -11.59 30.66 23.50
C ILE A 719 -10.24 29.98 23.29
N PRO A 720 -9.74 29.09 24.17
CA PRO A 720 -8.41 28.47 24.02
C PRO A 720 -8.21 27.70 22.70
N CYS A 721 -9.23 26.98 22.21
CA CYS A 721 -9.17 26.26 20.93
C CYS A 721 -9.71 27.04 19.73
N SER A 722 -10.20 28.27 19.91
CA SER A 722 -10.76 29.07 18.82
C SER A 722 -9.72 29.71 17.90
N TYR A 723 -8.45 29.79 18.34
CA TYR A 723 -7.32 30.46 17.67
C TYR A 723 -7.53 31.96 17.36
N VAL A 724 -8.61 32.58 17.84
CA VAL A 724 -8.87 34.02 17.68
C VAL A 724 -7.78 34.89 18.33
N LEU A 725 -7.24 34.44 19.47
CA LEU A 725 -6.19 35.15 20.21
C LEU A 725 -4.76 34.82 19.76
N LYS A 726 -4.55 33.70 19.03
CA LYS A 726 -3.21 33.25 18.60
C LYS A 726 -2.71 33.97 17.32
N ASN A 727 -3.61 34.58 16.55
CA ASN A 727 -3.28 35.33 15.33
C ASN A 727 -3.21 36.85 15.51
N LYS A 728 -3.41 37.36 16.74
CA LYS A 728 -3.02 38.72 17.09
C LYS A 728 -1.62 38.63 17.68
N GLU A 729 -0.60 39.13 16.98
CA GLU A 729 0.55 39.63 17.74
C GLU A 729 -0.05 40.62 18.77
N PRO A 730 0.24 40.45 20.07
CA PRO A 730 -0.31 41.34 21.06
C PRO A 730 0.15 42.75 20.71
N THR A 731 -0.80 43.64 20.39
CA THR A 731 -0.41 45.04 20.20
C THR A 731 0.08 45.55 21.55
N PHE A 732 1.02 46.50 21.53
CA PHE A 732 1.50 47.16 22.76
C PHE A 732 0.33 47.70 23.63
N ARG A 733 -0.81 48.02 23.01
CA ARG A 733 -2.06 48.43 23.68
C ARG A 733 -2.74 47.31 24.46
N ASP A 734 -2.70 46.07 23.98
CA ASP A 734 -3.30 44.90 24.62
C ASP A 734 -2.47 44.45 25.84
N LEU A 735 -1.14 44.52 25.71
CA LEU A 735 -0.19 44.33 26.84
C LEU A 735 -0.34 45.39 27.93
N ILE A 736 -0.71 46.62 27.55
CA ILE A 736 -1.04 47.67 28.52
C ILE A 736 -2.38 47.38 29.19
N LYS A 737 -3.42 46.92 28.48
CA LYS A 737 -4.71 46.60 29.12
C LYS A 737 -4.62 45.43 30.10
N GLU A 738 -3.89 44.36 29.79
CA GLU A 738 -3.68 43.24 30.72
C GLU A 738 -2.88 43.66 31.97
N ASN A 739 -1.86 44.51 31.81
CA ASN A 739 -1.08 45.01 32.94
C ASN A 739 -1.84 46.10 33.73
N PHE A 740 -2.65 46.93 33.07
CA PHE A 740 -3.45 47.97 33.73
C PHE A 740 -4.60 47.36 34.55
N LEU A 741 -5.22 46.28 34.07
CA LEU A 741 -6.23 45.53 34.84
C LEU A 741 -5.61 44.75 36.00
N LYS A 742 -4.39 44.21 35.86
CA LYS A 742 -3.65 43.61 36.99
C LYS A 742 -3.21 44.63 38.02
N VAL A 743 -2.82 45.84 37.61
CA VAL A 743 -2.44 46.94 38.52
C VAL A 743 -3.66 47.53 39.22
N ILE A 744 -4.81 47.63 38.57
CA ILE A 744 -6.07 48.06 39.21
C ILE A 744 -6.60 46.98 40.17
N GLY A 745 -6.48 45.70 39.83
CA GLY A 745 -6.82 44.60 40.76
C GLY A 745 -5.96 44.62 42.03
N PHE A 746 -4.66 44.93 41.91
CA PHE A 746 -3.75 45.07 43.04
C PHE A 746 -3.96 46.35 43.86
N LEU A 747 -4.58 47.40 43.30
CA LEU A 747 -4.84 48.66 44.00
C LEU A 747 -6.23 48.72 44.66
N ILE A 748 -7.16 47.83 44.28
CA ILE A 748 -8.51 47.78 44.87
C ILE A 748 -8.57 46.82 46.07
N GLU A 749 -7.64 45.87 46.22
CA GLU A 749 -7.56 45.01 47.42
C GLU A 749 -6.82 45.65 48.62
N ASP A 750 -6.19 46.82 48.46
CA ASP A 750 -5.49 47.53 49.55
C ASP A 750 -6.18 48.85 49.99
N THR A 751 -7.40 49.16 49.51
CA THR A 751 -8.15 50.35 49.99
C THR A 751 -9.68 50.21 50.10
N PHE A 752 -10.23 49.02 50.35
CA PHE A 752 -11.60 48.88 50.89
C PHE A 752 -11.76 47.71 51.86
#